data_AF-A0A150GNZ6-F1
#
_entry.id   AF-A0A150GNZ6-F1
#
_cell.length_a   1.000
_cell.length_b   1.000
_cell.length_c   1.000
_cell.angle_alpha   90.00
_cell.angle_beta   90.00
_cell.angle_gamma   90.00
#
_symmetry.space_group_name_H-M   'P 1'
#
loop_
_entity.id
_entity.type
_entity.pdbx_description
1 polymer ?
#
loop_
_entity_poly.entity_id
_entity_poly.type
_entity_poly.pdbx_seq_one_letter_code
_entity_poly.pdbx_strand_id
1 'polypeptide(L)'
;MQDGFGPSGISVGLSGGWYDAGDHLKLHLPLGQAASTLAYGILTWESAYRTAGVWDTAVRNMDWIASYMLKCHYKNSDTPSGNAFVAQVGDVDTDHSKWWGRPEQQPEGGAQGSTGWRPVYSITAGGRGADIAAQGVATMVGAAMLLKRPGSFANATKAALLLSRARQLFEFAKTVPGSWSPPWGSNAYPSSSYLDDMTWAAAWLCRADVDAGIATGTSTACSTALSYWDQIKGSGSYDFSWDQVAGLAAVLLRDTGAGGAAYTASWDGYIQGIQNRWKSSIPYTPGGLAFLSGWGSCRYSANTALVLLAAARPDGGSGSGLTADARRERHCWARKQVSYMLGDNPRSQSFVVGFKPTAGHSSPQSPHHRSASCSPNYAITCDWNNLNAAGPSPSVLLGALVGGPGQDDSYLDARGDYMKNEVAVDFNAGYTSALAGLTALDQALRATGCNLVDYCGGKCSLAPSPSPPPAASPSLKPSPPPSSSPPPSPSPSASPSPSPSPSPSPSPGGLQLNYSHVLSLSYRFYEAQMSGDVPSWSRASQAAGGWRNRSHMQDGFGPSGISVDLSGGWYDAGDHLKLHLPLGQAASTLAYGILTWESAYRTAGVWDTAVRNIDWIASYMLKCHYKNSDTPSGNAFVAQVGDVDTDHSKWWGRPEQQPEGGAQGSNGWRPVYSITAGGRGADIAAQGVATMVGAAMLLKRPGSFANATKAALLLSRARQLFEFAKTVPGSWSPPWGSSAYSSSSYLDDMAWAAAWLCRADVDAGVATGASTACSTALSYWDQVKGSGSYDVVWDQVAGLAAVLLRDTGAGGAAYTASWDGYIQSIQNRWKSSLPYTPGGLAWLTAWGSCRHSANTALVLLAASRPDGGSGPGLTADARRERHCWARKQVSYMLGDNPRSQSFVVGFKPTAGHSSPQSPHHRSASCSPNYAITCDWNNLNAAGPSPSVLVGALVGGPGQDDSYADSRGDYVKNEVAVDYNAGYTGALAGLTALDQALRSTGCNLACTNALITAQGACRSCVATLTSKGQDPWQCHSCGTKGYTSDATIQTACFTQCVPSAVAKGIAWACADYCEKPAVVAGDMTRVAQCFSCVTGSGATSANVWGCENCQKATSTTAARSACSSCVGSNLRPPSDCATCANSGSCTTR
;
A
#
# COMPACT_ATOMS: atom_id res chain seq x y z
N MET A 1 2.14 21.54 -7.85
CA MET A 1 1.00 22.37 -8.23
C MET A 1 0.57 23.23 -7.06
N GLN A 2 0.73 24.54 -7.23
CA GLN A 2 0.17 25.61 -6.40
C GLN A 2 -1.21 26.00 -6.96
N ASP A 3 -2.13 25.02 -7.07
CA ASP A 3 -3.53 25.26 -7.45
C ASP A 3 -4.13 26.33 -6.52
N GLY A 4 -4.33 27.55 -7.02
CA GLY A 4 -4.81 28.69 -6.22
C GLY A 4 -3.83 29.84 -5.96
N PHE A 5 -2.70 29.93 -6.67
CA PHE A 5 -1.81 31.11 -6.63
C PHE A 5 -1.61 31.72 -8.02
N GLY A 6 -2.72 32.19 -8.61
CA GLY A 6 -2.73 32.89 -9.90
C GLY A 6 -2.96 34.41 -9.78
N PRO A 7 -2.70 35.20 -10.85
CA PRO A 7 -2.88 36.65 -10.85
C PRO A 7 -4.34 37.13 -10.73
N SER A 8 -5.32 36.23 -10.63
CA SER A 8 -6.72 36.57 -10.32
C SER A 8 -6.98 36.93 -8.85
N GLY A 9 -5.95 36.90 -7.98
CA GLY A 9 -6.04 37.40 -6.59
C GLY A 9 -6.82 36.51 -5.61
N ILE A 10 -7.19 35.29 -6.02
CA ILE A 10 -7.90 34.32 -5.18
C ILE A 10 -6.87 33.49 -4.41
N SER A 11 -6.57 33.87 -3.17
CA SER A 11 -5.66 33.11 -2.28
C SER A 11 -6.42 31.98 -1.56
N VAL A 12 -6.52 30.81 -2.21
CA VAL A 12 -7.24 29.63 -1.69
C VAL A 12 -6.49 28.37 -2.10
N GLY A 13 -6.11 27.50 -1.16
CA GLY A 13 -5.37 26.28 -1.45
C GLY A 13 -6.21 25.18 -2.12
N LEU A 14 -6.42 25.24 -3.43
CA LEU A 14 -7.26 24.34 -4.24
C LEU A 14 -6.56 23.01 -4.62
N SER A 15 -5.60 22.59 -3.81
CA SER A 15 -5.00 21.25 -3.85
C SER A 15 -6.01 20.15 -3.46
N GLY A 16 -5.91 18.99 -4.10
CA GLY A 16 -6.88 17.90 -3.99
C GLY A 16 -7.95 17.96 -5.09
N GLY A 17 -9.09 17.30 -4.85
CA GLY A 17 -10.14 17.10 -5.86
C GLY A 17 -9.78 15.98 -6.85
N TRP A 18 -10.44 16.01 -8.00
CA TRP A 18 -10.12 15.18 -9.17
C TRP A 18 -9.75 16.10 -10.35
N TYR A 19 -9.08 15.55 -11.37
CA TYR A 19 -9.09 16.15 -12.70
C TYR A 19 -10.29 15.59 -13.47
N ASP A 20 -10.75 16.32 -14.48
CA ASP A 20 -11.86 15.89 -15.32
C ASP A 20 -11.47 14.67 -16.17
N ALA A 21 -10.42 14.85 -16.99
CA ALA A 21 -9.90 13.86 -17.91
C ALA A 21 -8.37 13.76 -17.79
N GLY A 22 -7.72 13.14 -18.78
CA GLY A 22 -6.27 13.07 -18.87
C GLY A 22 -5.58 14.38 -19.30
N ASP A 23 -6.10 15.52 -18.88
CA ASP A 23 -5.80 16.88 -19.38
C ASP A 23 -5.37 17.90 -18.32
N HIS A 24 -5.42 17.52 -17.05
CA HIS A 24 -5.05 18.36 -15.89
C HIS A 24 -6.01 19.52 -15.60
N LEU A 25 -7.21 19.56 -16.21
CA LEU A 25 -8.25 20.56 -15.90
C LEU A 25 -9.12 20.10 -14.72
N LYS A 26 -9.62 21.05 -13.93
CA LYS A 26 -10.65 20.80 -12.90
C LYS A 26 -11.93 21.55 -13.27
N LEU A 27 -12.72 20.98 -14.16
CA LEU A 27 -13.96 21.55 -14.67
C LEU A 27 -15.11 21.15 -13.74
N HIS A 28 -15.69 22.09 -13.00
CA HIS A 28 -16.54 21.74 -11.85
C HIS A 28 -17.93 21.21 -12.24
N LEU A 29 -18.39 21.47 -13.47
CA LEU A 29 -19.65 20.92 -14.00
C LEU A 29 -19.60 19.38 -14.15
N PRO A 30 -18.76 18.78 -15.02
CA PRO A 30 -18.65 17.33 -15.13
C PRO A 30 -18.12 16.67 -13.85
N LEU A 31 -17.18 17.30 -13.12
CA LEU A 31 -16.64 16.77 -11.86
C LEU A 31 -17.72 16.67 -10.76
N GLY A 32 -18.61 17.67 -10.64
CA GLY A 32 -19.72 17.64 -9.68
C GLY A 32 -20.86 16.71 -10.12
N GLN A 33 -21.13 16.61 -11.43
CA GLN A 33 -22.07 15.63 -11.96
C GLN A 33 -21.57 14.21 -11.71
N ALA A 34 -20.30 13.91 -11.96
CA ALA A 34 -19.68 12.61 -11.72
C ALA A 34 -19.72 12.24 -10.22
N ALA A 35 -19.36 13.17 -9.34
CA ALA A 35 -19.35 12.94 -7.90
C ALA A 35 -20.76 12.71 -7.33
N SER A 36 -21.76 13.50 -7.74
CA SER A 36 -23.16 13.32 -7.31
C SER A 36 -23.81 12.06 -7.91
N THR A 37 -23.48 11.70 -9.14
CA THR A 37 -23.91 10.45 -9.82
C THR A 37 -23.32 9.20 -9.16
N LEU A 38 -22.06 9.27 -8.72
CA LEU A 38 -21.43 8.20 -7.95
C LEU A 38 -22.03 8.10 -6.54
N ALA A 39 -22.28 9.23 -5.86
CA ALA A 39 -22.95 9.26 -4.57
C ALA A 39 -24.35 8.64 -4.62
N TYR A 40 -25.13 8.90 -5.68
CA TYR A 40 -26.41 8.24 -5.93
C TYR A 40 -26.23 6.72 -5.97
N GLY A 41 -25.33 6.20 -6.82
CA GLY A 41 -25.09 4.77 -6.94
C GLY A 41 -24.66 4.08 -5.64
N ILE A 42 -23.80 4.73 -4.83
CA ILE A 42 -23.36 4.18 -3.54
C ILE A 42 -24.50 4.13 -2.52
N LEU A 43 -25.33 5.18 -2.45
CA LEU A 43 -26.49 5.23 -1.54
C LEU A 43 -27.62 4.28 -1.98
N THR A 44 -27.84 4.14 -3.28
CA THR A 44 -28.92 3.32 -3.85
C THR A 44 -28.61 1.82 -3.77
N TRP A 45 -27.34 1.43 -3.92
CA TRP A 45 -26.91 0.02 -3.91
C TRP A 45 -25.86 -0.25 -2.83
N GLU A 46 -26.06 0.31 -1.64
CA GLU A 46 -25.20 0.17 -0.46
C GLU A 46 -24.86 -1.30 -0.15
N SER A 47 -25.81 -2.23 -0.34
CA SER A 47 -25.58 -3.67 -0.20
C SER A 47 -24.51 -4.21 -1.15
N ALA A 48 -24.49 -3.81 -2.42
CA ALA A 48 -23.48 -4.25 -3.38
C ALA A 48 -22.08 -3.76 -2.98
N TYR A 49 -21.94 -2.48 -2.59
CA TYR A 49 -20.66 -1.92 -2.13
C TYR A 49 -20.15 -2.56 -0.84
N ARG A 50 -21.05 -2.90 0.10
CA ARG A 50 -20.70 -3.63 1.33
C ARG A 50 -20.30 -5.08 1.06
N THR A 51 -21.08 -5.82 0.26
CA THR A 51 -20.79 -7.23 -0.09
C THR A 51 -19.51 -7.37 -0.92
N ALA A 52 -19.20 -6.40 -1.78
CA ALA A 52 -17.94 -6.36 -2.53
C ALA A 52 -16.73 -5.85 -1.69
N GLY A 53 -16.91 -5.52 -0.40
CA GLY A 53 -15.84 -5.08 0.49
C GLY A 53 -15.26 -3.69 0.20
N VAL A 54 -15.88 -2.91 -0.70
CA VAL A 54 -15.38 -1.60 -1.18
C VAL A 54 -16.09 -0.39 -0.57
N TRP A 55 -17.07 -0.61 0.31
CA TRP A 55 -17.84 0.45 1.00
C TRP A 55 -16.97 1.57 1.58
N ASP A 56 -15.99 1.23 2.42
CA ASP A 56 -15.15 2.25 3.08
C ASP A 56 -14.26 3.01 2.07
N THR A 57 -13.82 2.35 0.99
CA THR A 57 -13.11 3.02 -0.12
C THR A 57 -14.02 3.99 -0.87
N ALA A 58 -15.27 3.62 -1.13
CA ALA A 58 -16.25 4.46 -1.80
C ALA A 58 -16.60 5.70 -0.96
N VAL A 59 -16.88 5.52 0.34
CA VAL A 59 -17.12 6.64 1.27
C VAL A 59 -15.89 7.54 1.39
N ARG A 60 -14.68 6.99 1.46
CA ARG A 60 -13.42 7.76 1.50
C ARG A 60 -13.18 8.58 0.22
N ASN A 61 -13.49 8.03 -0.96
CA ASN A 61 -13.39 8.77 -2.22
C ASN A 61 -14.41 9.92 -2.28
N MET A 62 -15.62 9.70 -1.76
CA MET A 62 -16.62 10.76 -1.64
C MET A 62 -16.25 11.83 -0.60
N ASP A 63 -15.58 11.45 0.50
CA ASP A 63 -15.04 12.38 1.48
C ASP A 63 -13.92 13.27 0.89
N TRP A 64 -13.06 12.71 0.04
CA TRP A 64 -12.01 13.45 -0.66
C TRP A 64 -12.58 14.55 -1.57
N ILE A 65 -13.54 14.22 -2.43
CA ILE A 65 -14.13 15.19 -3.35
C ILE A 65 -15.01 16.21 -2.63
N ALA A 66 -15.73 15.81 -1.57
CA ALA A 66 -16.48 16.73 -0.72
C ALA A 66 -15.56 17.70 0.06
N SER A 67 -14.38 17.25 0.48
CA SER A 67 -13.35 18.11 1.10
C SER A 67 -12.81 19.15 0.10
N TYR A 68 -12.74 18.81 -1.18
CA TYR A 68 -12.42 19.75 -2.25
C TYR A 68 -13.56 20.76 -2.48
N MET A 69 -14.82 20.30 -2.58
CA MET A 69 -15.98 21.20 -2.73
C MET A 69 -16.07 22.24 -1.58
N LEU A 70 -15.74 21.86 -0.34
CA LEU A 70 -15.66 22.80 0.79
C LEU A 70 -14.59 23.89 0.62
N LYS A 71 -13.46 23.58 -0.04
CA LYS A 71 -12.46 24.59 -0.42
C LYS A 71 -12.95 25.49 -1.56
N CYS A 72 -13.69 24.92 -2.51
CA CYS A 72 -14.25 25.66 -3.63
C CYS A 72 -15.33 26.65 -3.20
N HIS A 73 -16.04 26.41 -2.09
CA HIS A 73 -16.95 27.36 -1.42
C HIS A 73 -16.19 28.37 -0.53
N TYR A 74 -15.16 29.00 -1.10
CA TYR A 74 -14.11 29.72 -0.38
C TYR A 74 -14.58 31.00 0.34
N LYS A 75 -15.56 31.71 -0.23
CA LYS A 75 -16.35 32.69 0.51
C LYS A 75 -17.67 32.02 0.89
N ASN A 76 -17.86 31.79 2.18
CA ASN A 76 -19.11 31.31 2.75
C ASN A 76 -19.67 32.35 3.72
N SER A 77 -20.96 32.66 3.57
CA SER A 77 -21.71 33.65 4.33
C SER A 77 -23.16 33.20 4.50
N ASP A 78 -23.80 33.59 5.59
CA ASP A 78 -25.25 33.41 5.78
C ASP A 78 -26.08 34.33 4.87
N THR A 79 -25.46 35.37 4.29
CA THR A 79 -26.03 36.17 3.20
C THR A 79 -25.59 35.64 1.84
N PRO A 80 -26.51 35.32 0.90
CA PRO A 80 -26.15 34.82 -0.44
C PRO A 80 -25.13 35.71 -1.17
N SER A 81 -25.27 37.04 -1.08
CA SER A 81 -24.35 38.01 -1.69
C SER A 81 -22.90 37.96 -1.15
N GLY A 82 -22.67 37.36 0.03
CA GLY A 82 -21.34 37.14 0.59
C GLY A 82 -20.67 35.84 0.14
N ASN A 83 -21.31 35.02 -0.70
CA ASN A 83 -20.79 33.73 -1.14
C ASN A 83 -20.04 33.80 -2.49
N ALA A 84 -19.15 32.83 -2.71
CA ALA A 84 -18.49 32.60 -4.00
C ALA A 84 -18.08 31.12 -4.14
N PHE A 85 -18.04 30.61 -5.38
CA PHE A 85 -17.71 29.23 -5.69
C PHE A 85 -16.76 29.10 -6.87
N VAL A 86 -15.78 28.20 -6.81
CA VAL A 86 -14.83 27.94 -7.92
C VAL A 86 -15.51 27.17 -9.06
N ALA A 87 -15.30 27.61 -10.30
CA ALA A 87 -15.87 26.99 -11.50
C ALA A 87 -14.87 26.15 -12.29
N GLN A 88 -13.63 26.63 -12.39
CA GLN A 88 -12.60 26.01 -13.20
C GLN A 88 -11.21 26.34 -12.66
N VAL A 89 -10.32 25.34 -12.70
CA VAL A 89 -8.87 25.50 -12.52
C VAL A 89 -8.16 24.98 -13.77
N GLY A 90 -7.30 25.81 -14.37
CA GLY A 90 -6.71 25.58 -15.69
C GLY A 90 -7.45 26.33 -16.81
N ASP A 91 -6.92 26.24 -18.03
CA ASP A 91 -7.41 26.94 -19.22
C ASP A 91 -7.42 25.97 -20.41
N VAL A 92 -8.58 25.74 -21.03
CA VAL A 92 -8.76 24.67 -22.03
C VAL A 92 -7.76 24.83 -23.17
N ASP A 93 -7.62 26.02 -23.75
CA ASP A 93 -6.73 26.20 -24.91
C ASP A 93 -5.25 26.06 -24.54
N THR A 94 -4.86 26.46 -23.33
CA THR A 94 -3.50 26.27 -22.82
C THR A 94 -3.20 24.80 -22.52
N ASP A 95 -4.03 24.16 -21.67
CA ASP A 95 -3.85 22.77 -21.22
C ASP A 95 -4.09 21.75 -22.36
N HIS A 96 -4.88 22.09 -23.39
CA HIS A 96 -5.11 21.23 -24.56
C HIS A 96 -4.17 21.50 -25.74
N SER A 97 -3.67 22.73 -25.96
CA SER A 97 -2.80 23.01 -27.13
C SER A 97 -1.32 23.28 -26.83
N LYS A 98 -0.95 23.55 -25.57
CA LYS A 98 0.43 23.87 -25.17
C LYS A 98 1.09 22.78 -24.35
N TRP A 99 0.31 21.94 -23.66
CA TRP A 99 0.85 20.96 -22.73
C TRP A 99 0.36 19.52 -22.98
N TRP A 100 1.24 18.71 -23.58
CA TRP A 100 1.23 17.26 -23.41
C TRP A 100 2.38 16.91 -22.47
N GLY A 101 2.10 16.19 -21.38
CA GLY A 101 3.10 15.97 -20.33
C GLY A 101 2.46 15.48 -19.03
N ARG A 102 3.00 15.93 -17.90
CA ARG A 102 2.56 15.49 -16.56
C ARG A 102 2.11 16.69 -15.74
N PRO A 103 1.06 16.58 -14.90
CA PRO A 103 0.51 17.73 -14.18
C PRO A 103 1.52 18.28 -13.18
N GLU A 104 2.37 17.43 -12.60
CA GLU A 104 3.41 17.88 -11.65
C GLU A 104 4.62 18.51 -12.35
N GLN A 105 4.72 18.39 -13.68
CA GLN A 105 5.81 18.90 -14.53
C GLN A 105 5.41 20.16 -15.31
N GLN A 106 4.12 20.51 -15.28
CA GLN A 106 3.59 21.68 -15.94
C GLN A 106 4.06 22.96 -15.22
N PRO A 107 4.50 24.00 -15.94
CA PRO A 107 4.85 25.27 -15.32
C PRO A 107 3.67 25.92 -14.60
N GLU A 108 3.95 26.84 -13.67
CA GLU A 108 2.94 27.57 -12.90
C GLU A 108 3.31 29.06 -12.86
N GLY A 109 2.31 29.95 -12.74
CA GLY A 109 2.53 31.40 -12.64
C GLY A 109 2.95 32.10 -13.94
N GLY A 110 2.77 31.46 -15.10
CA GLY A 110 3.08 32.04 -16.41
C GLY A 110 2.08 33.11 -16.85
N ALA A 111 2.47 33.94 -17.83
CA ALA A 111 1.57 34.90 -18.47
C ALA A 111 0.53 34.21 -19.38
N GLN A 112 -0.58 34.88 -19.67
CA GLN A 112 -1.69 34.34 -20.46
C GLN A 112 -1.23 33.74 -21.80
N GLY A 113 -1.66 32.51 -22.09
CA GLY A 113 -1.29 31.76 -23.29
C GLY A 113 0.08 31.07 -23.26
N SER A 114 0.87 31.24 -22.19
CA SER A 114 2.07 30.42 -21.93
C SER A 114 1.69 29.08 -21.29
N THR A 115 2.58 28.08 -21.35
CA THR A 115 2.39 26.75 -20.71
C THR A 115 2.15 26.80 -19.20
N GLY A 116 2.51 27.90 -18.54
CA GLY A 116 2.27 28.14 -17.12
C GLY A 116 1.00 28.92 -16.78
N TRP A 117 0.15 29.23 -17.77
CA TRP A 117 -1.13 29.89 -17.56
C TRP A 117 -2.20 28.90 -17.09
N ARG A 118 -2.33 28.76 -15.77
CA ARG A 118 -3.38 27.95 -15.13
C ARG A 118 -4.25 28.82 -14.22
N PRO A 119 -5.22 29.58 -14.77
CA PRO A 119 -6.07 30.48 -14.01
C PRO A 119 -7.02 29.72 -13.08
N VAL A 120 -7.53 30.44 -12.08
CA VAL A 120 -8.67 30.01 -11.26
C VAL A 120 -9.82 30.95 -11.55
N TYR A 121 -10.92 30.39 -12.02
CA TYR A 121 -12.17 31.09 -12.30
C TYR A 121 -13.20 30.80 -11.20
N SER A 122 -13.98 31.80 -10.80
CA SER A 122 -14.99 31.69 -9.76
C SER A 122 -16.27 32.44 -10.11
N ILE A 123 -17.38 31.89 -9.64
CA ILE A 123 -18.72 32.47 -9.67
C ILE A 123 -18.88 33.30 -8.41
N THR A 124 -19.33 34.55 -8.57
CA THR A 124 -19.61 35.50 -7.49
C THR A 124 -21.01 36.08 -7.64
N ALA A 125 -21.55 36.68 -6.58
CA ALA A 125 -22.86 37.33 -6.63
C ALA A 125 -22.97 38.34 -7.80
N GLY A 126 -24.11 38.32 -8.50
CA GLY A 126 -24.33 39.11 -9.73
C GLY A 126 -23.74 38.50 -11.02
N GLY A 127 -22.99 37.40 -10.92
CA GLY A 127 -22.56 36.61 -12.08
C GLY A 127 -23.61 35.60 -12.55
N ARG A 128 -23.19 34.68 -13.41
CA ARG A 128 -23.95 33.48 -13.83
C ARG A 128 -23.14 32.24 -13.48
N GLY A 129 -23.79 31.13 -13.17
CA GLY A 129 -23.16 29.86 -12.85
C GLY A 129 -23.93 28.99 -11.87
N ALA A 130 -25.27 29.00 -11.99
CA ALA A 130 -26.14 28.22 -11.12
C ALA A 130 -26.01 26.70 -11.40
N ASP A 131 -25.66 26.33 -12.62
CA ASP A 131 -25.30 24.97 -13.07
C ASP A 131 -24.20 24.35 -12.20
N ILE A 132 -23.03 24.99 -12.17
CA ILE A 132 -21.86 24.54 -11.43
C ILE A 132 -22.10 24.60 -9.91
N ALA A 133 -22.70 25.69 -9.42
CA ALA A 133 -22.99 25.83 -8.00
C ALA A 133 -23.94 24.71 -7.52
N ALA A 134 -24.96 24.36 -8.31
CA ALA A 134 -25.89 23.28 -8.01
C ALA A 134 -25.23 21.89 -8.04
N GLN A 135 -24.31 21.61 -8.98
CA GLN A 135 -23.52 20.36 -8.93
C GLN A 135 -22.60 20.28 -7.69
N GLY A 136 -22.09 21.42 -7.22
CA GLY A 136 -21.43 21.54 -5.92
C GLY A 136 -22.35 21.17 -4.75
N VAL A 137 -23.59 21.68 -4.73
CA VAL A 137 -24.62 21.34 -3.73
C VAL A 137 -24.92 19.84 -3.74
N ALA A 138 -25.24 19.27 -4.92
CA ALA A 138 -25.55 17.85 -5.09
C ALA A 138 -24.42 16.95 -4.55
N THR A 139 -23.17 17.30 -4.86
CA THR A 139 -21.98 16.60 -4.36
C THR A 139 -21.85 16.67 -2.84
N MET A 140 -22.00 17.86 -2.24
CA MET A 140 -21.93 18.03 -0.79
C MET A 140 -23.03 17.26 -0.05
N VAL A 141 -24.26 17.25 -0.57
CA VAL A 141 -25.39 16.54 0.06
C VAL A 141 -25.22 15.02 -0.04
N GLY A 142 -24.88 14.49 -1.21
CA GLY A 142 -24.65 13.05 -1.40
C GLY A 142 -23.52 12.53 -0.49
N ALA A 143 -22.41 13.27 -0.40
CA ALA A 143 -21.33 12.95 0.54
C ALA A 143 -21.75 13.08 2.02
N ALA A 144 -22.53 14.10 2.38
CA ALA A 144 -23.08 14.23 3.74
C ALA A 144 -23.98 13.06 4.13
N MET A 145 -24.79 12.55 3.20
CA MET A 145 -25.62 11.37 3.43
C MET A 145 -24.78 10.10 3.61
N LEU A 146 -23.73 9.90 2.81
CA LEU A 146 -22.80 8.78 2.97
C LEU A 146 -22.04 8.83 4.31
N LEU A 147 -21.56 10.01 4.72
CA LEU A 147 -20.86 10.21 6.00
C LEU A 147 -21.77 10.03 7.23
N LYS A 148 -23.10 9.96 7.07
CA LYS A 148 -24.05 9.56 8.13
C LYS A 148 -24.27 8.04 8.23
N ARG A 149 -23.93 7.26 7.20
CA ARG A 149 -24.11 5.80 7.18
C ARG A 149 -23.01 5.12 8.02
N PRO A 150 -23.28 4.00 8.71
CA PRO A 150 -22.26 3.27 9.48
C PRO A 150 -21.09 2.75 8.62
N GLY A 151 -19.86 2.96 9.08
CA GLY A 151 -18.62 2.53 8.42
C GLY A 151 -17.39 3.15 9.07
N SER A 152 -16.19 2.77 8.64
CA SER A 152 -14.92 3.26 9.22
C SER A 152 -14.69 4.75 8.97
N PHE A 153 -15.40 5.32 7.99
CA PHE A 153 -15.34 6.73 7.60
C PHE A 153 -16.60 7.52 7.98
N ALA A 154 -17.47 6.99 8.86
CA ALA A 154 -18.65 7.71 9.34
C ALA A 154 -18.24 8.98 10.12
N ASN A 155 -18.78 10.14 9.74
CA ASN A 155 -18.45 11.43 10.34
C ASN A 155 -19.66 12.36 10.35
N ALA A 156 -20.50 12.22 11.38
CA ALA A 156 -21.73 13.01 11.55
C ALA A 156 -21.47 14.53 11.62
N THR A 157 -20.35 14.95 12.21
CA THR A 157 -19.96 16.38 12.31
C THR A 157 -19.66 16.96 10.93
N LYS A 158 -18.87 16.25 10.12
CA LYS A 158 -18.54 16.67 8.75
C LYS A 158 -19.76 16.59 7.82
N ALA A 159 -20.63 15.61 8.02
CA ALA A 159 -21.93 15.53 7.33
C ALA A 159 -22.84 16.73 7.67
N ALA A 160 -22.88 17.17 8.92
CA ALA A 160 -23.64 18.36 9.32
C ALA A 160 -23.05 19.65 8.69
N LEU A 161 -21.72 19.80 8.70
CA LEU A 161 -21.03 20.90 8.03
C LEU A 161 -21.30 20.93 6.51
N LEU A 162 -21.17 19.79 5.83
CA LEU A 162 -21.46 19.66 4.41
C LEU A 162 -22.92 20.00 4.07
N LEU A 163 -23.88 19.50 4.85
CA LEU A 163 -25.30 19.82 4.63
C LEU A 163 -25.64 21.29 4.93
N SER A 164 -24.95 21.92 5.89
CA SER A 164 -25.05 23.36 6.16
C SER A 164 -24.49 24.20 5.00
N ARG A 165 -23.27 23.90 4.55
CA ARG A 165 -22.61 24.58 3.43
C ARG A 165 -23.36 24.36 2.11
N ALA A 166 -23.90 23.16 1.88
CA ALA A 166 -24.75 22.88 0.72
C ALA A 166 -26.01 23.76 0.68
N ARG A 167 -26.67 24.02 1.82
CA ARG A 167 -27.83 24.92 1.84
C ARG A 167 -27.43 26.38 1.57
N GLN A 168 -26.35 26.86 2.18
CA GLN A 168 -25.80 28.19 1.88
C GLN A 168 -25.42 28.35 0.39
N LEU A 169 -24.77 27.33 -0.19
CA LEU A 169 -24.38 27.30 -1.60
C LEU A 169 -25.60 27.22 -2.55
N PHE A 170 -26.69 26.57 -2.13
CA PHE A 170 -27.94 26.51 -2.89
C PHE A 170 -28.68 27.87 -2.89
N GLU A 171 -28.74 28.57 -1.75
CA GLU A 171 -29.27 29.93 -1.73
C GLU A 171 -28.39 30.91 -2.52
N PHE A 172 -27.07 30.70 -2.57
CA PHE A 172 -26.18 31.41 -3.48
C PHE A 172 -26.48 31.11 -4.96
N ALA A 173 -26.64 29.84 -5.35
CA ALA A 173 -26.92 29.43 -6.73
C ALA A 173 -28.16 30.13 -7.31
N LYS A 174 -29.22 30.32 -6.51
CA LYS A 174 -30.41 31.10 -6.88
C LYS A 174 -30.12 32.57 -7.25
N THR A 175 -29.01 33.14 -6.77
CA THR A 175 -28.62 34.54 -7.05
C THR A 175 -27.70 34.71 -8.26
N VAL A 176 -27.30 33.61 -8.94
CA VAL A 176 -26.43 33.62 -10.12
C VAL A 176 -27.03 32.85 -11.32
N PRO A 177 -28.29 33.14 -11.72
CA PRO A 177 -29.05 32.32 -12.66
C PRO A 177 -28.45 32.27 -14.08
N GLY A 178 -28.55 31.10 -14.70
CA GLY A 178 -27.92 30.80 -15.98
C GLY A 178 -26.66 29.96 -15.85
N SER A 179 -26.32 29.29 -16.95
CA SER A 179 -25.12 28.48 -17.09
C SER A 179 -23.85 29.32 -17.06
N TRP A 180 -22.75 28.73 -16.59
CA TRP A 180 -21.44 29.34 -16.56
C TRP A 180 -20.71 29.25 -17.91
N SER A 181 -19.80 30.20 -18.14
CA SER A 181 -18.82 30.14 -19.23
C SER A 181 -17.52 30.81 -18.78
N PRO A 182 -16.34 30.32 -19.20
CA PRO A 182 -15.07 30.98 -18.92
C PRO A 182 -15.06 32.38 -19.55
N PRO A 183 -14.55 33.42 -18.85
CA PRO A 183 -14.43 34.77 -19.42
C PRO A 183 -13.41 34.88 -20.57
N TRP A 184 -12.50 33.91 -20.68
CA TRP A 184 -11.50 33.79 -21.75
C TRP A 184 -11.26 32.31 -22.04
N GLY A 185 -11.00 31.97 -23.31
CA GLY A 185 -10.71 30.61 -23.74
C GLY A 185 -11.93 29.72 -23.99
N SER A 186 -11.69 28.53 -24.52
CA SER A 186 -12.71 27.53 -24.86
C SER A 186 -13.42 26.94 -23.64
N ASN A 187 -14.69 26.57 -23.78
CA ASN A 187 -15.41 25.72 -22.83
C ASN A 187 -15.54 24.29 -23.39
N ALA A 188 -14.86 23.32 -22.76
CA ALA A 188 -14.92 21.91 -23.17
C ALA A 188 -16.23 21.21 -22.76
N TYR A 189 -16.92 21.72 -21.73
CA TYR A 189 -18.16 21.15 -21.19
C TYR A 189 -19.22 22.24 -21.06
N PRO A 190 -19.83 22.69 -22.19
CA PRO A 190 -20.95 23.62 -22.15
C PRO A 190 -22.15 22.99 -21.45
N SER A 191 -22.88 23.82 -20.70
CA SER A 191 -24.25 23.56 -20.25
C SER A 191 -25.22 24.33 -21.16
N SER A 192 -26.25 23.63 -21.64
CA SER A 192 -27.39 24.17 -22.39
C SER A 192 -28.51 24.67 -21.47
N SER A 193 -28.55 24.17 -20.24
CA SER A 193 -29.53 24.45 -19.20
C SER A 193 -28.87 24.42 -17.82
N TYR A 194 -29.28 25.33 -16.94
CA TYR A 194 -28.94 25.30 -15.51
C TYR A 194 -30.12 24.85 -14.63
N LEU A 195 -31.30 24.65 -15.24
CA LEU A 195 -32.55 24.42 -14.50
C LEU A 195 -32.68 22.98 -14.04
N ASP A 196 -32.12 22.03 -14.77
CA ASP A 196 -32.03 20.63 -14.38
C ASP A 196 -30.93 20.38 -13.36
N ASP A 197 -29.79 21.08 -13.41
CA ASP A 197 -28.83 21.14 -12.30
C ASP A 197 -29.49 21.67 -11.02
N MET A 198 -30.21 22.79 -11.11
CA MET A 198 -30.96 23.34 -9.97
C MET A 198 -32.05 22.38 -9.48
N THR A 199 -32.70 21.63 -10.37
CA THR A 199 -33.63 20.54 -10.01
C THR A 199 -32.90 19.42 -9.28
N TRP A 200 -31.72 19.01 -9.73
CA TRP A 200 -30.90 17.94 -9.15
C TRP A 200 -30.41 18.32 -7.74
N ALA A 201 -29.88 19.53 -7.56
CA ALA A 201 -29.52 20.07 -6.24
C ALA A 201 -30.71 20.14 -5.28
N ALA A 202 -31.87 20.62 -5.77
CA ALA A 202 -33.09 20.67 -4.97
C ALA A 202 -33.61 19.27 -4.63
N ALA A 203 -33.50 18.30 -5.54
CA ALA A 203 -33.86 16.89 -5.32
C ALA A 203 -32.98 16.23 -4.24
N TRP A 204 -31.67 16.51 -4.26
CA TRP A 204 -30.76 16.07 -3.19
C TRP A 204 -31.13 16.68 -1.83
N LEU A 205 -31.39 17.99 -1.78
CA LEU A 205 -31.81 18.64 -0.53
C LEU A 205 -33.18 18.12 -0.05
N CYS A 206 -34.13 17.87 -0.95
CA CYS A 206 -35.41 17.22 -0.64
C CYS A 206 -35.20 15.81 -0.08
N ARG A 207 -34.28 15.01 -0.66
CA ARG A 207 -33.94 13.69 -0.12
C ARG A 207 -33.31 13.78 1.27
N ALA A 208 -32.42 14.75 1.50
CA ALA A 208 -31.79 14.95 2.80
C ALA A 208 -32.76 15.48 3.88
N ASP A 209 -33.81 16.21 3.49
CA ASP A 209 -34.93 16.59 4.37
C ASP A 209 -35.79 15.37 4.74
N VAL A 210 -36.17 14.55 3.76
CA VAL A 210 -37.00 13.35 3.97
C VAL A 210 -36.27 12.26 4.77
N ASP A 211 -34.99 12.01 4.48
CA ASP A 211 -34.13 11.11 5.30
C ASP A 211 -33.88 11.67 6.72
N ALA A 212 -34.19 12.96 6.98
CA ALA A 212 -34.19 13.57 8.30
C ALA A 212 -35.59 13.62 8.97
N GLY A 213 -36.61 13.01 8.35
CA GLY A 213 -37.98 12.93 8.87
C GLY A 213 -38.86 14.16 8.59
N ILE A 214 -38.41 15.10 7.74
CA ILE A 214 -39.22 16.24 7.33
C ILE A 214 -40.23 15.79 6.27
N ALA A 215 -41.52 16.07 6.47
CA ALA A 215 -42.56 15.71 5.51
C ALA A 215 -42.40 16.47 4.19
N THR A 216 -42.64 15.79 3.06
CA THR A 216 -42.48 16.37 1.71
C THR A 216 -43.33 17.62 1.47
N GLY A 217 -44.51 17.71 2.11
CA GLY A 217 -45.39 18.88 2.06
C GLY A 217 -44.93 20.08 2.91
N THR A 218 -43.93 19.93 3.79
CA THR A 218 -43.35 21.03 4.59
C THR A 218 -41.88 21.32 4.27
N SER A 219 -41.19 20.44 3.56
CA SER A 219 -39.84 20.72 3.04
C SER A 219 -39.89 21.77 1.93
N THR A 220 -39.21 22.90 2.19
CA THR A 220 -38.97 23.95 1.19
C THR A 220 -38.04 23.49 0.07
N ALA A 221 -37.15 22.54 0.34
CA ALA A 221 -36.31 21.92 -0.69
C ALA A 221 -37.15 21.07 -1.66
N CYS A 222 -38.08 20.28 -1.16
CA CYS A 222 -39.00 19.51 -1.99
C CYS A 222 -39.90 20.41 -2.85
N SER A 223 -40.55 21.44 -2.27
CA SER A 223 -41.39 22.35 -3.07
C SER A 223 -40.58 23.15 -4.11
N THR A 224 -39.34 23.53 -3.79
CA THR A 224 -38.41 24.14 -4.76
C THR A 224 -38.05 23.16 -5.90
N ALA A 225 -37.82 21.89 -5.59
CA ALA A 225 -37.50 20.87 -6.59
C ALA A 225 -38.68 20.61 -7.54
N LEU A 226 -39.92 20.59 -7.03
CA LEU A 226 -41.12 20.50 -7.87
C LEU A 226 -41.26 21.74 -8.79
N SER A 227 -40.95 22.93 -8.27
CA SER A 227 -41.01 24.18 -9.05
C SER A 227 -39.99 24.24 -10.19
N TYR A 228 -38.77 23.73 -10.00
CA TYR A 228 -37.80 23.60 -11.10
C TYR A 228 -38.16 22.44 -12.05
N TRP A 229 -38.64 21.30 -11.53
CA TRP A 229 -39.13 20.19 -12.36
C TRP A 229 -40.22 20.64 -13.34
N ASP A 230 -41.17 21.46 -12.89
CA ASP A 230 -42.26 21.98 -13.71
C ASP A 230 -41.79 22.83 -14.89
N GLN A 231 -40.61 23.44 -14.81
CA GLN A 231 -39.99 24.22 -15.89
C GLN A 231 -39.28 23.35 -16.92
N ILE A 232 -38.75 22.17 -16.54
CA ILE A 232 -37.92 21.31 -17.40
C ILE A 232 -38.62 20.05 -17.93
N LYS A 233 -39.72 19.61 -17.30
CA LYS A 233 -40.40 18.32 -17.62
C LYS A 233 -40.89 18.19 -19.07
N GLY A 234 -41.06 19.30 -19.78
CA GLY A 234 -41.46 19.37 -21.19
C GLY A 234 -40.31 19.58 -22.18
N SER A 235 -39.05 19.61 -21.72
CA SER A 235 -37.87 19.96 -22.55
C SER A 235 -37.61 19.03 -23.74
N GLY A 236 -37.98 17.75 -23.63
CA GLY A 236 -37.67 16.72 -24.64
C GLY A 236 -36.20 16.27 -24.64
N SER A 237 -35.34 16.84 -23.80
CA SER A 237 -34.02 16.29 -23.48
C SER A 237 -34.20 14.98 -22.73
N TYR A 238 -33.68 13.88 -23.28
CA TYR A 238 -33.89 12.51 -22.76
C TYR A 238 -32.55 11.74 -22.67
N ASP A 239 -31.44 12.45 -22.48
CA ASP A 239 -30.10 11.90 -22.33
C ASP A 239 -29.59 12.19 -20.91
N PHE A 240 -28.50 11.53 -20.47
CA PHE A 240 -27.91 11.75 -19.14
C PHE A 240 -26.39 11.99 -19.25
N SER A 241 -25.92 13.15 -18.78
CA SER A 241 -24.52 13.61 -18.89
C SER A 241 -24.25 14.77 -17.93
N TRP A 242 -23.12 15.48 -18.10
CA TRP A 242 -22.83 16.76 -17.43
C TRP A 242 -23.79 17.91 -17.82
N ASP A 243 -24.46 17.78 -18.98
CA ASP A 243 -25.35 18.80 -19.57
C ASP A 243 -26.84 18.51 -19.29
N GLN A 244 -27.17 17.27 -18.93
CA GLN A 244 -28.53 16.83 -18.67
C GLN A 244 -28.55 15.89 -17.45
N VAL A 245 -29.05 16.37 -16.31
CA VAL A 245 -29.17 15.58 -15.07
C VAL A 245 -30.61 15.28 -14.64
N ALA A 246 -31.59 15.83 -15.35
CA ALA A 246 -33.02 15.63 -15.12
C ALA A 246 -33.45 14.15 -15.00
N GLY A 247 -32.79 13.23 -15.71
CA GLY A 247 -33.06 11.79 -15.67
C GLY A 247 -32.92 11.16 -14.27
N LEU A 248 -31.85 11.45 -13.53
CA LEU A 248 -31.72 10.99 -12.14
C LEU A 248 -32.48 11.87 -11.16
N ALA A 249 -32.66 13.16 -11.43
CA ALA A 249 -33.50 14.02 -10.60
C ALA A 249 -34.95 13.52 -10.51
N ALA A 250 -35.52 13.06 -11.63
CA ALA A 250 -36.84 12.43 -11.69
C ALA A 250 -36.92 11.18 -10.81
N VAL A 251 -35.93 10.28 -10.89
CA VAL A 251 -35.88 9.06 -10.06
C VAL A 251 -35.73 9.42 -8.57
N LEU A 252 -34.81 10.34 -8.24
CA LEU A 252 -34.54 10.75 -6.85
C LEU A 252 -35.77 11.40 -6.19
N LEU A 253 -36.54 12.22 -6.93
CA LEU A 253 -37.79 12.82 -6.44
C LEU A 253 -38.94 11.82 -6.32
N ARG A 254 -39.09 10.90 -7.29
CA ARG A 254 -40.02 9.78 -7.19
C ARG A 254 -39.72 8.92 -5.95
N ASP A 255 -38.44 8.72 -5.65
CA ASP A 255 -37.96 7.97 -4.49
C ASP A 255 -38.13 8.74 -3.15
N THR A 256 -38.49 10.04 -3.14
CA THR A 256 -38.93 10.77 -1.93
C THR A 256 -40.44 10.83 -1.74
N GLY A 257 -41.23 10.59 -2.80
CA GLY A 257 -42.69 10.75 -2.78
C GLY A 257 -43.15 12.22 -2.75
N ALA A 258 -42.30 13.18 -3.10
CA ALA A 258 -42.72 14.57 -3.28
C ALA A 258 -43.81 14.70 -4.36
N GLY A 259 -44.69 15.70 -4.26
CA GLY A 259 -45.73 15.99 -5.27
C GLY A 259 -46.83 14.92 -5.45
N GLY A 260 -46.70 13.74 -4.84
CA GLY A 260 -47.69 12.67 -4.88
C GLY A 260 -47.91 12.06 -6.29
N ALA A 261 -49.13 11.57 -6.53
CA ALA A 261 -49.47 10.80 -7.73
C ALA A 261 -49.35 11.61 -9.04
N ALA A 262 -49.64 12.92 -9.01
CA ALA A 262 -49.58 13.77 -10.20
C ALA A 262 -48.15 13.94 -10.72
N TYR A 263 -47.19 14.19 -9.82
CA TYR A 263 -45.78 14.29 -10.18
C TYR A 263 -45.15 12.91 -10.45
N THR A 264 -45.58 11.86 -9.74
CA THR A 264 -45.23 10.46 -10.07
C THR A 264 -45.46 10.15 -11.55
N ALA A 265 -46.66 10.44 -12.06
CA ALA A 265 -46.97 10.22 -13.48
C ALA A 265 -46.09 11.06 -14.43
N SER A 266 -45.69 12.26 -14.02
CA SER A 266 -44.75 13.11 -14.78
C SER A 266 -43.33 12.52 -14.81
N TRP A 267 -42.84 11.95 -13.71
CA TRP A 267 -41.51 11.35 -13.64
C TRP A 267 -41.43 10.02 -14.38
N ASP A 268 -42.39 9.11 -14.14
CA ASP A 268 -42.41 7.82 -14.83
C ASP A 268 -42.66 7.99 -16.34
N GLY A 269 -43.45 8.99 -16.76
CA GLY A 269 -43.62 9.36 -18.16
C GLY A 269 -42.33 9.88 -18.81
N TYR A 270 -41.58 10.74 -18.13
CA TYR A 270 -40.29 11.26 -18.61
C TYR A 270 -39.21 10.15 -18.68
N ILE A 271 -39.15 9.28 -17.66
CA ILE A 271 -38.31 8.08 -17.65
C ILE A 271 -38.69 7.13 -18.80
N GLN A 272 -39.97 6.98 -19.12
CA GLN A 272 -40.40 6.20 -20.28
C GLN A 272 -40.00 6.88 -21.60
N GLY A 273 -39.95 8.21 -21.66
CA GLY A 273 -39.34 8.96 -22.76
C GLY A 273 -37.88 8.59 -23.00
N ILE A 274 -37.07 8.54 -21.93
CA ILE A 274 -35.68 8.05 -21.97
C ILE A 274 -35.63 6.60 -22.49
N GLN A 275 -36.42 5.68 -21.92
CA GLN A 275 -36.46 4.30 -22.38
C GLN A 275 -36.82 4.20 -23.88
N ASN A 276 -37.85 4.91 -24.32
CA ASN A 276 -38.32 4.87 -25.70
C ASN A 276 -37.26 5.40 -26.68
N ARG A 277 -36.65 6.55 -26.39
CA ARG A 277 -35.55 7.12 -27.20
C ARG A 277 -34.39 6.14 -27.32
N TRP A 278 -33.87 5.66 -26.19
CA TRP A 278 -32.64 4.88 -26.17
C TRP A 278 -32.81 3.45 -26.70
N LYS A 279 -34.03 2.90 -26.65
CA LYS A 279 -34.33 1.59 -27.24
C LYS A 279 -34.72 1.64 -28.72
N SER A 280 -35.36 2.71 -29.18
CA SER A 280 -36.06 2.72 -30.48
C SER A 280 -35.71 3.88 -31.41
N SER A 281 -34.96 4.89 -30.94
CA SER A 281 -34.58 6.09 -31.72
C SER A 281 -33.07 6.33 -31.80
N ILE A 282 -32.30 5.85 -30.81
CA ILE A 282 -30.84 5.89 -30.86
C ILE A 282 -30.32 4.76 -31.76
N PRO A 283 -29.39 5.03 -32.71
CA PRO A 283 -28.75 4.00 -33.52
C PRO A 283 -28.01 2.97 -32.67
N TYR A 284 -27.86 1.76 -33.19
CA TYR A 284 -27.05 0.70 -32.58
C TYR A 284 -25.86 0.35 -33.48
N THR A 285 -24.74 0.01 -32.86
CA THR A 285 -23.64 -0.66 -33.57
C THR A 285 -24.06 -2.08 -33.98
N PRO A 286 -23.46 -2.69 -35.02
CA PRO A 286 -23.70 -4.09 -35.38
C PRO A 286 -23.55 -5.09 -34.20
N GLY A 287 -22.65 -4.80 -33.26
CA GLY A 287 -22.46 -5.56 -32.02
C GLY A 287 -23.44 -5.25 -30.87
N GLY A 288 -24.31 -4.25 -31.01
CA GLY A 288 -25.42 -3.99 -30.07
C GLY A 288 -25.18 -2.93 -28.98
N LEU A 289 -24.15 -2.10 -29.11
CA LEU A 289 -24.00 -0.89 -28.29
C LEU A 289 -24.93 0.21 -28.84
N ALA A 290 -25.70 0.88 -27.97
CA ALA A 290 -26.43 2.08 -28.35
C ALA A 290 -25.44 3.23 -28.56
N PHE A 291 -25.57 3.95 -29.67
CA PHE A 291 -24.58 4.91 -30.17
C PHE A 291 -25.22 6.28 -30.37
N LEU A 292 -25.10 7.15 -29.36
CA LEU A 292 -25.56 8.54 -29.42
C LEU A 292 -24.53 9.49 -30.06
N SER A 293 -23.24 9.28 -29.79
CA SER A 293 -22.14 10.13 -30.26
C SER A 293 -20.85 9.32 -30.38
N GLY A 294 -19.97 9.71 -31.32
CA GLY A 294 -18.62 9.17 -31.43
C GLY A 294 -17.64 9.69 -30.37
N TRP A 295 -17.97 10.80 -29.68
CA TRP A 295 -17.18 11.31 -28.55
C TRP A 295 -17.73 10.76 -27.23
N GLY A 296 -17.13 9.68 -26.75
CA GLY A 296 -17.59 9.00 -25.53
C GLY A 296 -18.85 8.15 -25.74
N SER A 297 -18.90 7.30 -26.77
CA SER A 297 -20.02 6.38 -27.02
C SER A 297 -20.34 5.47 -25.82
N CYS A 298 -19.33 4.99 -25.09
CA CYS A 298 -19.51 4.17 -23.90
C CYS A 298 -20.07 4.95 -22.69
N ARG A 299 -19.63 6.20 -22.46
CA ARG A 299 -20.18 7.11 -21.42
C ARG A 299 -21.70 7.17 -21.51
N TYR A 300 -22.19 7.49 -22.70
CA TYR A 300 -23.60 7.76 -22.95
C TYR A 300 -24.48 6.54 -22.63
N SER A 301 -24.09 5.35 -23.09
CA SER A 301 -24.85 4.12 -22.82
C SER A 301 -24.71 3.62 -21.38
N ALA A 302 -23.60 3.90 -20.70
CA ALA A 302 -23.42 3.60 -19.28
C ALA A 302 -24.28 4.50 -18.38
N ASN A 303 -24.32 5.79 -18.69
CA ASN A 303 -25.15 6.80 -18.04
C ASN A 303 -26.65 6.44 -18.12
N THR A 304 -27.14 6.04 -19.30
CA THR A 304 -28.55 5.63 -19.43
C THR A 304 -28.82 4.26 -18.81
N ALA A 305 -27.85 3.33 -18.81
CA ALA A 305 -27.98 2.05 -18.10
C ALA A 305 -28.21 2.27 -16.60
N LEU A 306 -27.48 3.20 -15.98
CA LEU A 306 -27.70 3.65 -14.61
C LEU A 306 -29.14 4.17 -14.40
N VAL A 307 -29.62 5.12 -15.22
CA VAL A 307 -30.97 5.70 -15.07
C VAL A 307 -32.05 4.62 -15.15
N LEU A 308 -31.96 3.68 -16.10
CA LEU A 308 -32.97 2.63 -16.26
C LEU A 308 -32.90 1.55 -15.17
N LEU A 309 -31.71 1.26 -14.61
CA LEU A 309 -31.58 0.39 -13.42
C LEU A 309 -32.20 1.05 -12.18
N ALA A 310 -31.88 2.33 -11.94
CA ALA A 310 -32.41 3.12 -10.83
C ALA A 310 -33.95 3.27 -10.89
N ALA A 311 -34.48 3.48 -12.09
CA ALA A 311 -35.90 3.59 -12.33
C ALA A 311 -36.66 2.25 -12.25
N ALA A 312 -36.00 1.10 -12.42
CA ALA A 312 -36.62 -0.23 -12.39
C ALA A 312 -36.76 -0.83 -10.99
N ARG A 313 -36.11 -0.24 -9.98
CA ARG A 313 -36.08 -0.70 -8.59
C ARG A 313 -37.49 -0.93 -7.99
N PRO A 314 -37.74 -2.06 -7.28
CA PRO A 314 -39.04 -2.34 -6.66
C PRO A 314 -39.28 -1.54 -5.36
N ASP A 315 -38.22 -1.03 -4.73
CA ASP A 315 -38.22 -0.27 -3.49
C ASP A 315 -38.16 1.26 -3.70
N GLY A 316 -37.98 1.71 -4.95
CA GLY A 316 -37.91 3.11 -5.35
C GLY A 316 -39.28 3.77 -5.46
N GLY A 317 -39.88 4.14 -4.32
CA GLY A 317 -41.13 4.90 -4.26
C GLY A 317 -42.29 4.22 -5.01
N SER A 318 -42.89 4.95 -5.96
CA SER A 318 -43.97 4.47 -6.84
C SER A 318 -43.54 3.48 -7.93
N GLY A 319 -42.24 3.12 -8.01
CA GLY A 319 -41.70 2.10 -8.92
C GLY A 319 -42.30 0.68 -8.75
N SER A 320 -43.10 0.46 -7.70
CA SER A 320 -43.98 -0.69 -7.52
C SER A 320 -45.01 -0.86 -8.66
N GLY A 321 -45.41 0.23 -9.33
CA GLY A 321 -46.37 0.21 -10.45
C GLY A 321 -45.87 -0.38 -11.76
N LEU A 322 -44.55 -0.66 -11.89
CA LEU A 322 -43.99 -1.32 -13.08
C LEU A 322 -44.41 -2.79 -13.16
N THR A 323 -44.89 -3.22 -14.33
CA THR A 323 -45.07 -4.65 -14.62
C THR A 323 -43.74 -5.39 -14.53
N ALA A 324 -43.78 -6.69 -14.18
CA ALA A 324 -42.57 -7.53 -14.12
C ALA A 324 -41.80 -7.55 -15.45
N ASP A 325 -42.52 -7.37 -16.57
CA ASP A 325 -41.99 -7.34 -17.92
C ASP A 325 -41.28 -6.02 -18.23
N ALA A 326 -41.89 -4.86 -17.91
CA ALA A 326 -41.22 -3.56 -18.06
C ALA A 326 -39.99 -3.43 -17.15
N ARG A 327 -40.04 -4.01 -15.93
CA ARG A 327 -38.88 -4.09 -15.03
C ARG A 327 -37.75 -4.94 -15.63
N ARG A 328 -38.08 -6.14 -16.14
CA ARG A 328 -37.14 -7.04 -16.84
C ARG A 328 -36.55 -6.39 -18.09
N GLU A 329 -37.37 -5.67 -18.86
CA GLU A 329 -36.96 -4.94 -20.06
C GLU A 329 -35.87 -3.89 -19.76
N ARG A 330 -36.07 -3.05 -18.74
CA ARG A 330 -35.08 -2.04 -18.29
C ARG A 330 -33.79 -2.69 -17.82
N HIS A 331 -33.88 -3.66 -16.92
CA HIS A 331 -32.73 -4.41 -16.39
C HIS A 331 -31.89 -5.08 -17.49
N CYS A 332 -32.54 -5.75 -18.44
CA CYS A 332 -31.85 -6.54 -19.46
C CYS A 332 -31.31 -5.70 -20.61
N TRP A 333 -31.88 -4.51 -20.86
CA TRP A 333 -31.24 -3.52 -21.72
C TRP A 333 -29.95 -2.99 -21.09
N ALA A 334 -30.01 -2.54 -19.83
CA ALA A 334 -28.84 -2.03 -19.09
C ALA A 334 -27.72 -3.09 -19.00
N ARG A 335 -28.09 -4.36 -18.73
CA ARG A 335 -27.15 -5.48 -18.77
C ARG A 335 -26.43 -5.58 -20.12
N LYS A 336 -27.15 -5.56 -21.25
CA LYS A 336 -26.53 -5.66 -22.58
C LYS A 336 -25.48 -4.58 -22.82
N GLN A 337 -25.78 -3.33 -22.47
CA GLN A 337 -24.85 -2.20 -22.67
C GLN A 337 -23.57 -2.37 -21.82
N VAL A 338 -23.71 -2.76 -20.55
CA VAL A 338 -22.55 -3.01 -19.67
C VAL A 338 -21.76 -4.26 -20.08
N SER A 339 -22.44 -5.34 -20.49
CA SER A 339 -21.78 -6.56 -20.99
C SER A 339 -20.97 -6.28 -22.26
N TYR A 340 -21.49 -5.48 -23.20
CA TYR A 340 -20.75 -5.03 -24.39
C TYR A 340 -19.43 -4.35 -24.00
N MET A 341 -19.47 -3.41 -23.02
CA MET A 341 -18.29 -2.68 -22.54
C MET A 341 -17.25 -3.60 -21.87
N LEU A 342 -17.70 -4.69 -21.26
CA LEU A 342 -16.84 -5.70 -20.63
C LEU A 342 -16.24 -6.71 -21.63
N GLY A 343 -16.71 -6.74 -22.88
CA GLY A 343 -16.20 -7.60 -23.95
C GLY A 343 -17.21 -8.49 -24.67
N ASP A 344 -18.48 -8.50 -24.25
CA ASP A 344 -19.58 -9.28 -24.88
C ASP A 344 -20.01 -8.62 -26.22
N ASN A 345 -19.12 -8.67 -27.20
CA ASN A 345 -19.25 -8.06 -28.52
C ASN A 345 -18.49 -8.87 -29.59
N PRO A 346 -18.80 -8.69 -30.90
CA PRO A 346 -18.22 -9.49 -31.98
C PRO A 346 -16.69 -9.43 -32.13
N ARG A 347 -16.01 -8.48 -31.46
CA ARG A 347 -14.55 -8.31 -31.48
C ARG A 347 -13.86 -8.82 -30.21
N SER A 348 -14.59 -9.35 -29.22
CA SER A 348 -14.05 -9.73 -27.89
C SER A 348 -13.22 -8.60 -27.24
N GLN A 349 -13.64 -7.35 -27.47
CA GLN A 349 -12.90 -6.16 -27.05
C GLN A 349 -13.54 -5.57 -25.79
N SER A 350 -12.88 -5.69 -24.65
CA SER A 350 -13.20 -4.85 -23.48
C SER A 350 -12.89 -3.39 -23.79
N PHE A 351 -13.69 -2.47 -23.27
CA PHE A 351 -13.45 -1.03 -23.31
C PHE A 351 -12.97 -0.48 -21.95
N VAL A 352 -12.62 -1.39 -21.03
CA VAL A 352 -12.14 -1.07 -19.69
C VAL A 352 -10.65 -1.44 -19.58
N VAL A 353 -9.81 -0.44 -19.30
CA VAL A 353 -8.36 -0.57 -19.23
C VAL A 353 -7.96 -1.66 -18.22
N GLY A 354 -7.23 -2.67 -18.71
CA GLY A 354 -6.76 -3.81 -17.92
C GLY A 354 -7.79 -4.89 -17.57
N PHE A 355 -9.07 -4.73 -17.92
CA PHE A 355 -10.07 -5.79 -17.74
C PHE A 355 -10.18 -6.68 -18.98
N LYS A 356 -10.05 -7.99 -18.79
CA LYS A 356 -10.24 -9.04 -19.81
C LYS A 356 -11.03 -10.20 -19.21
N PRO A 357 -12.25 -10.53 -19.67
CA PRO A 357 -13.05 -11.60 -19.07
C PRO A 357 -12.53 -13.01 -19.41
N THR A 358 -11.83 -13.19 -20.54
CA THR A 358 -11.07 -14.41 -20.86
C THR A 358 -9.74 -14.06 -21.54
N ALA A 359 -8.81 -15.02 -21.62
CA ALA A 359 -7.52 -14.83 -22.30
C ALA A 359 -7.62 -14.47 -23.79
N GLY A 360 -8.74 -14.80 -24.45
CA GLY A 360 -9.01 -14.43 -25.84
C GLY A 360 -9.51 -12.99 -26.04
N HIS A 361 -9.74 -12.23 -24.96
CA HIS A 361 -10.22 -10.85 -25.05
C HIS A 361 -9.09 -9.83 -25.14
N SER A 362 -9.35 -8.73 -25.85
CA SER A 362 -8.54 -7.52 -25.85
C SER A 362 -9.05 -6.52 -24.81
N SER A 363 -8.20 -5.58 -24.43
CA SER A 363 -8.49 -4.47 -23.50
C SER A 363 -7.66 -3.26 -23.91
N PRO A 364 -8.10 -2.02 -23.68
CA PRO A 364 -7.33 -0.84 -24.08
C PRO A 364 -5.96 -0.80 -23.40
N GLN A 365 -4.94 -0.44 -24.16
CA GLN A 365 -3.56 -0.29 -23.70
C GLN A 365 -3.03 1.13 -23.93
N SER A 366 -3.64 1.91 -24.82
CA SER A 366 -3.20 3.24 -25.26
C SER A 366 -4.28 4.31 -25.06
N PRO A 367 -4.82 4.51 -23.84
CA PRO A 367 -5.78 5.58 -23.57
C PRO A 367 -5.17 6.96 -23.85
N HIS A 368 -6.00 7.89 -24.34
CA HIS A 368 -5.70 9.31 -24.41
C HIS A 368 -5.70 9.88 -22.99
N HIS A 369 -4.57 9.75 -22.31
CA HIS A 369 -4.38 10.30 -20.98
C HIS A 369 -2.91 10.68 -20.83
N ARG A 370 -2.61 11.98 -20.74
CA ARG A 370 -1.24 12.52 -20.85
C ARG A 370 -0.28 11.77 -19.93
N SER A 371 -0.56 11.75 -18.62
CA SER A 371 0.26 11.08 -17.62
C SER A 371 0.36 9.55 -17.74
N ALA A 372 -0.52 8.90 -18.52
CA ALA A 372 -0.43 7.46 -18.80
C ALA A 372 0.47 7.16 -20.01
N SER A 373 0.45 8.05 -21.02
CA SER A 373 1.37 8.03 -22.17
C SER A 373 2.84 8.27 -21.79
N CYS A 374 3.05 8.91 -20.65
CA CYS A 374 4.36 9.23 -20.11
C CYS A 374 5.01 8.02 -19.42
N SER A 375 6.32 7.84 -19.62
CA SER A 375 7.10 6.82 -18.89
C SER A 375 7.02 7.04 -17.36
N PRO A 376 6.92 5.97 -16.54
CA PRO A 376 7.03 6.08 -15.07
C PRO A 376 8.44 6.47 -14.60
N ASN A 377 9.46 6.46 -15.48
CA ASN A 377 10.73 7.13 -15.21
C ASN A 377 10.67 8.60 -15.61
N TYR A 378 10.42 9.50 -14.65
CA TYR A 378 10.32 10.96 -14.87
C TYR A 378 11.61 11.66 -15.37
N ALA A 379 12.73 10.95 -15.52
CA ALA A 379 13.89 11.46 -16.25
C ALA A 379 13.71 11.41 -17.78
N ILE A 380 12.73 10.64 -18.28
CA ILE A 380 12.31 10.66 -19.67
C ILE A 380 11.30 11.80 -19.81
N THR A 381 11.61 12.77 -20.68
CA THR A 381 10.69 13.83 -21.09
C THR A 381 9.35 13.24 -21.50
N CYS A 382 8.26 13.82 -21.00
CA CYS A 382 6.95 13.56 -21.57
C CYS A 382 6.47 14.81 -22.30
N ASP A 383 6.31 14.68 -23.61
CA ASP A 383 5.94 15.76 -24.51
C ASP A 383 5.02 15.22 -25.63
N TRP A 384 4.74 16.04 -26.65
CA TRP A 384 3.87 15.70 -27.78
C TRP A 384 4.28 14.45 -28.58
N ASN A 385 5.50 13.94 -28.43
CA ASN A 385 5.90 12.66 -28.99
C ASN A 385 5.21 11.47 -28.31
N ASN A 386 4.88 11.57 -27.02
CA ASN A 386 4.20 10.50 -26.26
C ASN A 386 2.74 10.26 -26.70
N LEU A 387 2.07 11.28 -27.22
CA LEU A 387 0.77 11.15 -27.88
C LEU A 387 0.85 10.15 -29.05
N ASN A 388 1.90 10.27 -29.86
CA ASN A 388 2.07 9.52 -31.11
C ASN A 388 2.98 8.28 -30.98
N ALA A 389 3.50 7.99 -29.78
CA ALA A 389 4.41 6.88 -29.54
C ALA A 389 3.75 5.52 -29.79
N ALA A 390 4.43 4.65 -30.56
CA ALA A 390 3.94 3.31 -30.85
C ALA A 390 3.96 2.38 -29.62
N GLY A 391 3.02 1.42 -29.58
CA GLY A 391 2.89 0.48 -28.47
C GLY A 391 2.09 1.02 -27.28
N PRO A 392 1.94 0.23 -26.20
CA PRO A 392 1.05 0.52 -25.07
C PRO A 392 1.51 1.73 -24.24
N SER A 393 0.57 2.39 -23.56
CA SER A 393 0.87 3.43 -22.57
C SER A 393 1.75 2.88 -21.44
N PRO A 394 2.90 3.51 -21.12
CA PRO A 394 3.83 3.02 -20.10
C PRO A 394 3.26 2.90 -18.68
N SER A 395 2.16 3.60 -18.37
CA SER A 395 1.44 3.47 -17.10
C SER A 395 0.00 3.00 -17.34
N VAL A 396 -0.42 1.89 -16.73
CA VAL A 396 -1.74 1.28 -16.96
C VAL A 396 -2.78 1.90 -16.03
N LEU A 397 -3.78 2.58 -16.61
CA LEU A 397 -4.87 3.25 -15.90
C LEU A 397 -6.02 2.28 -15.55
N LEU A 398 -5.75 1.28 -14.72
CA LEU A 398 -6.67 0.16 -14.41
C LEU A 398 -8.09 0.62 -14.05
N GLY A 399 -9.09 0.05 -14.72
CA GLY A 399 -10.51 0.30 -14.44
C GLY A 399 -11.11 1.55 -15.10
N ALA A 400 -10.31 2.34 -15.83
CA ALA A 400 -10.84 3.43 -16.64
C ALA A 400 -11.65 2.88 -17.84
N LEU A 401 -12.81 3.46 -18.09
CA LEU A 401 -13.63 3.22 -19.27
C LEU A 401 -13.20 4.19 -20.37
N VAL A 402 -12.75 3.68 -21.52
CA VAL A 402 -12.39 4.55 -22.66
C VAL A 402 -13.63 5.05 -23.41
N GLY A 403 -13.46 6.10 -24.22
CA GLY A 403 -14.52 6.71 -25.02
C GLY A 403 -15.40 5.71 -25.78
N GLY A 404 -14.81 4.67 -26.37
CA GLY A 404 -15.53 3.51 -26.90
C GLY A 404 -15.30 3.26 -28.39
N PRO A 405 -16.10 2.39 -29.02
CA PRO A 405 -16.02 2.14 -30.45
C PRO A 405 -16.72 3.24 -31.28
N GLY A 406 -16.44 3.26 -32.57
CA GLY A 406 -17.27 3.93 -33.59
C GLY A 406 -18.57 3.16 -33.88
N GLN A 407 -19.42 3.73 -34.73
CA GLN A 407 -20.76 3.21 -35.04
C GLN A 407 -20.73 1.82 -35.74
N ASP A 408 -19.61 1.46 -36.36
CA ASP A 408 -19.31 0.19 -37.04
C ASP A 408 -18.57 -0.83 -36.12
N ASP A 409 -18.71 -0.64 -34.80
CA ASP A 409 -17.92 -1.28 -33.74
C ASP A 409 -16.40 -1.05 -33.89
N SER A 410 -15.91 -0.14 -34.75
CA SER A 410 -14.46 0.00 -34.98
C SER A 410 -13.79 0.66 -33.78
N TYR A 411 -12.74 0.03 -33.27
CA TYR A 411 -11.94 0.55 -32.19
C TYR A 411 -10.46 0.47 -32.57
N LEU A 412 -9.76 1.59 -32.44
CA LEU A 412 -8.32 1.70 -32.63
C LEU A 412 -7.71 2.13 -31.30
N ASP A 413 -6.92 1.26 -30.70
CA ASP A 413 -6.26 1.49 -29.40
C ASP A 413 -5.03 2.38 -29.58
N ALA A 414 -5.27 3.69 -29.79
CA ALA A 414 -4.25 4.67 -30.08
C ALA A 414 -4.58 6.03 -29.44
N ARG A 415 -3.63 6.61 -28.70
CA ARG A 415 -3.84 7.87 -27.96
C ARG A 415 -4.17 9.05 -28.88
N GLY A 416 -3.74 9.02 -30.14
CA GLY A 416 -4.11 10.03 -31.14
C GLY A 416 -5.62 10.07 -31.46
N ASP A 417 -6.33 8.94 -31.37
CA ASP A 417 -7.79 8.86 -31.49
C ASP A 417 -8.44 9.16 -30.13
N TYR A 418 -8.42 10.44 -29.74
CA TYR A 418 -9.01 10.91 -28.48
C TYR A 418 -10.50 10.58 -28.40
N MET A 419 -11.25 10.65 -29.50
CA MET A 419 -12.70 10.36 -29.50
C MET A 419 -13.03 8.96 -28.97
N LYS A 420 -12.21 7.96 -29.31
CA LYS A 420 -12.37 6.57 -28.85
C LYS A 420 -11.58 6.22 -27.59
N ASN A 421 -10.50 6.96 -27.29
CA ASN A 421 -9.53 6.60 -26.25
C ASN A 421 -9.47 7.56 -25.05
N GLU A 422 -10.21 8.67 -25.05
CA GLU A 422 -10.37 9.55 -23.88
C GLU A 422 -10.86 8.77 -22.66
N VAL A 423 -10.49 9.24 -21.47
CA VAL A 423 -10.89 8.68 -20.18
C VAL A 423 -11.18 9.82 -19.21
N ALA A 424 -12.43 9.92 -18.75
CA ALA A 424 -12.90 11.03 -17.91
C ALA A 424 -13.81 10.56 -16.75
N VAL A 425 -13.95 11.40 -15.73
CA VAL A 425 -14.71 11.06 -14.50
C VAL A 425 -16.20 10.85 -14.77
N ASP A 426 -16.79 11.56 -15.74
CA ASP A 426 -18.20 11.39 -16.13
C ASP A 426 -18.43 10.08 -16.90
N PHE A 427 -17.43 9.53 -17.60
CA PHE A 427 -17.50 8.21 -18.24
C PHE A 427 -17.58 7.12 -17.16
N ASN A 428 -16.69 7.21 -16.16
CA ASN A 428 -16.55 6.20 -15.13
C ASN A 428 -17.66 6.25 -14.06
N ALA A 429 -18.24 7.42 -13.77
CA ALA A 429 -19.27 7.57 -12.73
C ALA A 429 -20.56 6.79 -13.06
N GLY A 430 -21.14 7.00 -14.25
CA GLY A 430 -22.34 6.28 -14.67
C GLY A 430 -22.13 4.77 -14.76
N TYR A 431 -21.00 4.37 -15.34
CA TYR A 431 -20.57 2.96 -15.45
C TYR A 431 -20.42 2.25 -14.10
N THR A 432 -19.75 2.88 -13.13
CA THR A 432 -19.53 2.31 -11.80
C THR A 432 -20.85 2.14 -11.04
N SER A 433 -21.74 3.12 -11.12
CA SER A 433 -23.08 3.03 -10.53
C SER A 433 -23.97 2.00 -11.25
N ALA A 434 -23.88 1.86 -12.57
CA ALA A 434 -24.60 0.81 -13.32
C ALA A 434 -24.10 -0.61 -12.96
N LEU A 435 -22.79 -0.81 -12.77
CA LEU A 435 -22.23 -2.06 -12.25
C LEU A 435 -22.77 -2.39 -10.86
N ALA A 436 -22.88 -1.40 -9.95
CA ALA A 436 -23.44 -1.62 -8.62
C ALA A 436 -24.91 -2.06 -8.69
N GLY A 437 -25.72 -1.45 -9.56
CA GLY A 437 -27.11 -1.84 -9.79
C GLY A 437 -27.27 -3.25 -10.36
N LEU A 438 -26.45 -3.63 -11.35
CA LEU A 438 -26.43 -5.00 -11.87
C LEU A 438 -25.94 -6.02 -10.83
N THR A 439 -24.99 -5.63 -9.97
CA THR A 439 -24.49 -6.48 -8.87
C THR A 439 -25.58 -6.73 -7.82
N ALA A 440 -26.30 -5.69 -7.39
CA ALA A 440 -27.43 -5.83 -6.47
C ALA A 440 -28.57 -6.67 -7.10
N LEU A 441 -28.82 -6.53 -8.40
CA LEU A 441 -29.79 -7.34 -9.13
C LEU A 441 -29.39 -8.82 -9.19
N ASP A 442 -28.14 -9.15 -9.48
CA ASP A 442 -27.67 -10.55 -9.50
C ASP A 442 -27.70 -11.18 -8.11
N GLN A 443 -27.40 -10.42 -7.05
CA GLN A 443 -27.58 -10.85 -5.66
C GLN A 443 -29.06 -11.19 -5.35
N ALA A 444 -30.00 -10.31 -5.76
CA ALA A 444 -31.44 -10.54 -5.56
C ALA A 444 -31.97 -11.74 -6.36
N LEU A 445 -31.45 -11.99 -7.57
CA LEU A 445 -31.79 -13.15 -8.38
C LEU A 445 -31.22 -14.45 -7.80
N ARG A 446 -29.98 -14.45 -7.29
CA ARG A 446 -29.37 -15.62 -6.64
C ARG A 446 -30.12 -16.05 -5.38
N ALA A 447 -30.67 -15.09 -4.64
CA ALA A 447 -31.52 -15.38 -3.47
C ALA A 447 -32.80 -16.17 -3.81
N THR A 448 -33.26 -16.14 -5.07
CA THR A 448 -34.40 -16.95 -5.55
C THR A 448 -33.96 -18.14 -6.43
N GLY A 449 -32.67 -18.47 -6.45
CA GLY A 449 -32.11 -19.57 -7.25
C GLY A 449 -31.92 -19.25 -8.74
N CYS A 450 -32.02 -17.98 -9.14
CA CYS A 450 -31.82 -17.53 -10.52
C CYS A 450 -30.50 -16.74 -10.70
N ASN A 451 -30.23 -16.29 -11.93
CA ASN A 451 -29.08 -15.48 -12.31
C ASN A 451 -29.48 -14.49 -13.44
N LEU A 452 -28.62 -13.49 -13.70
CA LEU A 452 -28.83 -12.48 -14.74
C LEU A 452 -28.99 -13.01 -16.19
N VAL A 453 -28.53 -14.23 -16.51
CA VAL A 453 -28.70 -14.85 -17.84
C VAL A 453 -30.11 -15.39 -17.99
N ASP A 454 -30.54 -16.22 -17.05
CA ASP A 454 -31.84 -16.90 -17.10
C ASP A 454 -33.01 -15.93 -16.85
N TYR A 455 -32.81 -14.90 -16.02
CA TYR A 455 -33.75 -13.78 -15.87
C TYR A 455 -33.98 -13.05 -17.20
N CYS A 456 -32.91 -12.69 -17.92
CA CYS A 456 -33.03 -12.01 -19.21
C CYS A 456 -33.44 -12.94 -20.36
N GLY A 457 -33.27 -14.25 -20.20
CA GLY A 457 -33.87 -15.27 -21.06
C GLY A 457 -35.35 -15.57 -20.74
N GLY A 458 -35.96 -14.90 -19.76
CA GLY A 458 -37.36 -15.08 -19.36
C GLY A 458 -37.65 -16.40 -18.64
N LYS A 459 -36.63 -17.17 -18.22
CA LYS A 459 -36.78 -18.46 -17.54
C LYS A 459 -37.12 -18.34 -16.05
N CYS A 460 -36.99 -17.14 -15.48
CA CYS A 460 -37.34 -16.83 -14.10
C CYS A 460 -37.85 -15.39 -13.97
N SER A 461 -38.43 -15.07 -12.81
CA SER A 461 -38.81 -13.72 -12.41
C SER A 461 -38.08 -13.30 -11.13
N LEU A 462 -38.02 -11.99 -10.88
CA LEU A 462 -37.77 -11.48 -9.53
C LEU A 462 -38.99 -11.81 -8.67
N ALA A 463 -38.77 -12.33 -7.46
CA ALA A 463 -39.84 -12.46 -6.49
C ALA A 463 -40.42 -11.08 -6.13
N PRO A 464 -41.74 -10.96 -5.89
CA PRO A 464 -42.31 -9.73 -5.35
C PRO A 464 -41.72 -9.48 -3.96
N SER A 465 -41.21 -8.27 -3.72
CA SER A 465 -40.77 -7.88 -2.37
C SER A 465 -41.95 -7.96 -1.40
N PRO A 466 -41.76 -8.50 -0.18
CA PRO A 466 -42.77 -8.36 0.86
C PRO A 466 -43.01 -6.87 1.15
N SER A 467 -44.27 -6.50 1.35
CA SER A 467 -44.65 -5.13 1.69
C SER A 467 -44.10 -4.73 3.07
N PRO A 468 -43.62 -3.48 3.25
CA PRO A 468 -43.27 -2.98 4.58
C PRO A 468 -44.49 -3.03 5.52
N PRO A 469 -44.33 -3.37 6.81
CA PRO A 469 -45.38 -3.18 7.80
C PRO A 469 -45.76 -1.68 7.88
N PRO A 470 -47.05 -1.33 8.05
CA PRO A 470 -47.45 0.06 8.21
C PRO A 470 -46.83 0.66 9.46
N ALA A 471 -46.23 1.86 9.32
CA ALA A 471 -45.61 2.56 10.44
C ALA A 471 -46.65 2.94 11.49
N ALA A 472 -46.38 2.62 12.75
CA ALA A 472 -47.29 2.91 13.86
C ALA A 472 -47.36 4.43 14.13
N SER A 473 -48.56 5.00 14.03
CA SER A 473 -48.81 6.43 14.32
C SER A 473 -48.58 6.75 15.80
N PRO A 474 -47.83 7.82 16.15
CA PRO A 474 -47.62 8.20 17.55
C PRO A 474 -48.87 8.88 18.14
N SER A 475 -49.58 8.19 19.02
CA SER A 475 -50.71 8.76 19.78
C SER A 475 -50.23 9.48 21.05
N LEU A 476 -50.59 10.76 21.21
CA LEU A 476 -50.25 11.58 22.37
C LEU A 476 -51.14 11.26 23.60
N LYS A 477 -50.54 10.98 24.77
CA LYS A 477 -51.07 11.23 26.14
C LYS A 477 -49.96 11.04 27.21
N PRO A 478 -50.14 11.41 28.51
CA PRO A 478 -49.18 12.31 29.17
C PRO A 478 -48.48 11.75 30.44
N SER A 479 -47.85 12.66 31.19
CA SER A 479 -46.85 12.48 32.26
C SER A 479 -47.12 11.48 33.41
N PRO A 480 -46.06 10.92 34.05
CA PRO A 480 -46.14 9.94 35.15
C PRO A 480 -46.21 10.58 36.56
N PRO A 481 -46.70 9.82 37.55
CA PRO A 481 -45.90 9.48 38.76
C PRO A 481 -46.21 8.03 39.30
N PRO A 482 -45.78 7.59 40.51
CA PRO A 482 -44.40 7.20 40.82
C PRO A 482 -44.21 5.86 41.60
N SER A 483 -42.97 5.34 41.62
CA SER A 483 -42.32 4.51 42.67
C SER A 483 -42.90 3.18 43.19
N SER A 484 -42.11 2.09 43.12
CA SER A 484 -41.84 1.12 44.22
C SER A 484 -40.81 0.03 43.83
N SER A 485 -40.34 -0.79 44.78
CA SER A 485 -39.23 -1.78 44.66
C SER A 485 -39.32 -2.84 45.80
N PRO A 486 -38.45 -3.89 45.95
CA PRO A 486 -37.52 -4.55 45.02
C PRO A 486 -37.73 -6.12 44.88
N PRO A 487 -36.91 -7.11 45.36
CA PRO A 487 -36.58 -8.34 44.59
C PRO A 487 -36.94 -9.69 45.33
N PRO A 488 -36.68 -10.93 44.81
CA PRO A 488 -35.34 -11.56 44.67
C PRO A 488 -35.15 -12.57 43.48
N SER A 489 -33.99 -13.24 43.42
CA SER A 489 -33.61 -14.41 42.57
C SER A 489 -33.91 -15.76 43.29
N PRO A 490 -33.67 -17.01 42.77
CA PRO A 490 -32.65 -17.45 41.77
C PRO A 490 -32.96 -18.63 40.78
N SER A 491 -32.12 -18.76 39.72
CA SER A 491 -31.64 -20.03 39.07
C SER A 491 -32.63 -21.06 38.44
N PRO A 492 -32.19 -22.11 37.69
CA PRO A 492 -30.85 -22.43 37.11
C PRO A 492 -30.82 -22.75 35.58
N SER A 493 -29.60 -22.71 35.01
CA SER A 493 -29.00 -23.54 33.93
C SER A 493 -29.78 -23.94 32.63
N ALA A 494 -29.10 -23.80 31.49
CA ALA A 494 -29.43 -24.45 30.21
C ALA A 494 -28.17 -25.12 29.61
N SER A 495 -28.34 -26.27 28.94
CA SER A 495 -27.24 -27.06 28.35
C SER A 495 -27.11 -26.90 26.82
N PRO A 496 -25.94 -27.14 26.20
CA PRO A 496 -25.62 -26.66 24.85
C PRO A 496 -25.77 -27.72 23.74
N SER A 497 -25.93 -27.24 22.49
CA SER A 497 -25.63 -27.95 21.24
C SER A 497 -25.73 -27.01 20.02
N PRO A 498 -25.06 -27.29 18.87
CA PRO A 498 -23.88 -28.12 18.65
C PRO A 498 -22.70 -27.33 18.02
N SER A 499 -21.48 -27.88 18.06
CA SER A 499 -20.30 -27.28 17.41
C SER A 499 -20.20 -27.63 15.91
N PRO A 500 -19.66 -26.73 15.06
CA PRO A 500 -19.19 -27.09 13.72
C PRO A 500 -17.92 -27.95 13.78
N SER A 501 -17.71 -28.79 12.76
CA SER A 501 -16.60 -29.75 12.69
C SER A 501 -15.20 -29.10 12.63
N PRO A 502 -14.16 -29.77 13.17
CA PRO A 502 -12.82 -29.20 13.27
C PRO A 502 -12.04 -29.20 11.94
N SER A 503 -11.31 -28.11 11.70
CA SER A 503 -10.15 -28.10 10.79
C SER A 503 -9.04 -29.05 11.29
N PRO A 504 -8.18 -29.59 10.40
CA PRO A 504 -7.09 -30.48 10.80
C PRO A 504 -6.14 -29.82 11.80
N SER A 505 -5.78 -30.57 12.85
CA SER A 505 -5.02 -30.04 14.00
C SER A 505 -3.58 -29.65 13.67
N PRO A 506 -3.05 -28.55 14.24
CA PRO A 506 -1.64 -28.19 14.10
C PRO A 506 -0.73 -29.13 14.90
N SER A 507 0.51 -29.30 14.44
CA SER A 507 1.56 -29.96 15.22
C SER A 507 2.03 -29.08 16.40
N PRO A 508 2.64 -29.64 17.46
CA PRO A 508 2.88 -28.91 18.71
C PRO A 508 4.01 -27.87 18.64
N GLY A 509 3.85 -26.78 19.40
CA GLY A 509 4.98 -26.07 20.02
C GLY A 509 5.66 -24.95 19.23
N GLY A 510 4.92 -23.92 18.80
CA GLY A 510 5.53 -22.67 18.30
C GLY A 510 4.53 -21.51 18.18
N LEU A 511 4.98 -20.28 18.48
CA LEU A 511 4.18 -19.06 18.40
C LEU A 511 3.99 -18.65 16.93
N GLN A 512 2.76 -18.74 16.40
CA GLN A 512 2.48 -18.30 15.02
C GLN A 512 2.34 -16.77 14.95
N LEU A 513 3.41 -16.11 14.50
CA LEU A 513 3.49 -14.66 14.33
C LEU A 513 3.08 -14.24 12.90
N ASN A 514 2.31 -13.16 12.81
CA ASN A 514 1.85 -12.60 11.53
C ASN A 514 2.62 -11.31 11.18
N TYR A 515 3.78 -11.47 10.55
CA TYR A 515 4.68 -10.36 10.23
C TYR A 515 4.06 -9.27 9.34
N SER A 516 3.15 -9.62 8.41
CA SER A 516 2.50 -8.62 7.54
C SER A 516 1.49 -7.74 8.28
N HIS A 517 0.85 -8.26 9.33
CA HIS A 517 0.03 -7.43 10.22
C HIS A 517 0.91 -6.42 10.95
N VAL A 518 2.01 -6.85 11.58
CA VAL A 518 2.88 -5.93 12.34
C VAL A 518 3.62 -4.94 11.44
N LEU A 519 3.92 -5.32 10.18
CA LEU A 519 4.44 -4.40 9.17
C LEU A 519 3.48 -3.20 8.94
N SER A 520 2.17 -3.45 8.89
CA SER A 520 1.15 -2.39 8.79
C SER A 520 1.01 -1.55 10.07
N LEU A 521 1.30 -2.14 11.24
CA LEU A 521 1.32 -1.44 12.52
C LEU A 521 2.54 -0.52 12.65
N SER A 522 3.74 -0.91 12.19
CA SER A 522 4.95 -0.07 12.31
C SER A 522 4.77 1.32 11.69
N TYR A 523 4.07 1.44 10.55
CA TYR A 523 3.76 2.73 9.95
C TYR A 523 2.80 3.61 10.76
N ARG A 524 2.11 3.09 11.79
CA ARG A 524 1.34 3.93 12.73
C ARG A 524 2.25 4.74 13.65
N PHE A 525 3.45 4.24 13.97
CA PHE A 525 4.45 4.99 14.73
C PHE A 525 5.00 6.17 13.90
N TYR A 526 5.47 5.93 12.66
CA TYR A 526 5.92 7.03 11.78
C TYR A 526 4.82 8.06 11.48
N GLU A 527 3.56 7.61 11.38
CA GLU A 527 2.39 8.50 11.28
C GLU A 527 2.13 9.31 12.57
N ALA A 528 2.50 8.78 13.74
CA ALA A 528 2.41 9.45 15.04
C ALA A 528 3.61 10.36 15.35
N GLN A 529 4.77 10.16 14.73
CA GLN A 529 5.92 11.07 14.84
C GLN A 529 5.76 12.36 14.01
N MET A 530 4.74 12.50 13.16
CA MET A 530 4.63 13.63 12.21
C MET A 530 4.59 15.01 12.90
N SER A 531 5.38 15.94 12.37
CA SER A 531 5.44 17.35 12.79
C SER A 531 4.91 18.27 11.67
N GLY A 532 4.59 19.52 11.97
CA GLY A 532 3.86 20.41 11.06
C GLY A 532 2.37 20.09 11.02
N ASP A 533 1.72 20.35 9.89
CA ASP A 533 0.28 20.10 9.70
C ASP A 533 0.01 18.61 9.44
N VAL A 534 -0.20 17.85 10.54
CA VAL A 534 -0.28 16.37 10.51
C VAL A 534 -1.43 15.91 9.60
N PRO A 535 -1.13 15.28 8.44
CA PRO A 535 -2.06 15.21 7.33
C PRO A 535 -3.24 14.28 7.64
N SER A 536 -4.42 14.58 7.13
CA SER A 536 -5.65 13.81 7.38
C SER A 536 -5.62 12.36 6.89
N TRP A 537 -4.61 11.96 6.12
CA TRP A 537 -4.37 10.56 5.75
C TRP A 537 -3.58 9.77 6.80
N SER A 538 -2.90 10.45 7.73
CA SER A 538 -2.20 9.84 8.86
C SER A 538 -3.22 9.29 9.85
N ARG A 539 -3.09 8.01 10.20
CA ARG A 539 -3.95 7.32 11.18
C ARG A 539 -3.71 7.81 12.62
N ALA A 540 -2.72 8.68 12.82
CA ALA A 540 -2.51 9.38 14.09
C ALA A 540 -3.17 10.77 14.12
N SER A 541 -3.56 11.35 12.98
CA SER A 541 -4.24 12.66 12.94
C SER A 541 -5.62 12.58 13.59
N GLN A 542 -6.01 13.60 14.39
CA GLN A 542 -7.37 13.76 14.92
C GLN A 542 -8.43 13.76 13.80
N ALA A 543 -8.10 14.23 12.60
CA ALA A 543 -8.98 14.17 11.42
C ALA A 543 -9.30 12.73 10.96
N ALA A 544 -8.49 11.75 11.37
CA ALA A 544 -8.67 10.31 11.11
C ALA A 544 -9.01 9.52 12.39
N GLY A 545 -9.44 10.19 13.47
CA GLY A 545 -9.75 9.56 14.76
C GLY A 545 -8.53 9.24 15.64
N GLY A 546 -7.34 9.76 15.29
CA GLY A 546 -6.13 9.67 16.10
C GLY A 546 -6.03 10.78 17.16
N TRP A 547 -4.82 10.99 17.68
CA TRP A 547 -4.52 11.84 18.84
C TRP A 547 -3.44 12.91 18.61
N ARG A 548 -2.89 13.01 17.40
CA ARG A 548 -1.97 14.08 16.94
C ARG A 548 -2.71 15.15 16.13
N ASN A 549 -2.18 16.36 16.07
CA ASN A 549 -2.69 17.47 15.25
C ASN A 549 -1.53 18.42 14.84
N ARG A 550 -1.83 19.56 14.21
CA ARG A 550 -0.83 20.54 13.77
C ARG A 550 0.07 21.05 14.91
N SER A 551 1.38 20.97 14.72
CA SER A 551 2.40 21.25 15.73
C SER A 551 3.68 21.81 15.11
N HIS A 552 4.37 22.72 15.80
CA HIS A 552 5.62 23.33 15.34
C HIS A 552 5.52 23.91 13.92
N MET A 553 4.52 24.77 13.74
CA MET A 553 4.19 25.44 12.46
C MET A 553 5.09 26.66 12.17
N GLN A 554 5.84 27.13 13.16
CA GLN A 554 6.84 28.19 13.07
C GLN A 554 8.28 27.63 13.02
N ASP A 555 8.48 26.31 12.95
CA ASP A 555 9.81 25.74 12.73
C ASP A 555 10.43 26.37 11.47
N GLY A 556 11.60 27.00 11.63
CA GLY A 556 12.26 27.78 10.56
C GLY A 556 12.06 29.30 10.64
N PHE A 557 11.16 29.79 11.49
CA PHE A 557 10.88 31.20 11.74
C PHE A 557 11.21 31.59 13.21
N GLY A 558 11.08 32.88 13.54
CA GLY A 558 11.38 33.41 14.88
C GLY A 558 12.86 33.79 15.10
N PRO A 559 13.26 34.16 16.34
CA PRO A 559 14.55 34.81 16.64
C PRO A 559 15.82 34.01 16.30
N SER A 560 15.69 32.70 16.10
CA SER A 560 16.77 31.78 15.70
C SER A 560 16.34 30.87 14.54
N GLY A 561 15.40 31.34 13.73
CA GLY A 561 15.02 30.72 12.46
C GLY A 561 15.90 31.19 11.29
N ILE A 562 15.66 30.62 10.11
CA ILE A 562 16.35 30.95 8.85
C ILE A 562 15.43 31.61 7.81
N SER A 563 14.21 31.99 8.21
CA SER A 563 13.15 32.56 7.36
C SER A 563 12.70 31.63 6.23
N VAL A 564 12.62 30.33 6.52
CA VAL A 564 12.17 29.26 5.62
C VAL A 564 11.14 28.42 6.38
N ASP A 565 10.11 27.92 5.70
CA ASP A 565 9.19 26.95 6.30
C ASP A 565 9.89 25.60 6.49
N LEU A 566 10.07 25.19 7.75
CA LEU A 566 10.55 23.86 8.17
C LEU A 566 9.49 23.09 8.99
N SER A 567 8.21 23.43 8.81
CA SER A 567 7.11 22.56 9.24
C SER A 567 7.09 21.27 8.39
N GLY A 568 6.58 20.17 8.94
CA GLY A 568 6.64 18.85 8.32
C GLY A 568 7.69 17.94 8.98
N GLY A 569 7.92 16.78 8.37
CA GLY A 569 8.90 15.80 8.84
C GLY A 569 8.38 14.95 10.01
N TRP A 570 9.31 14.32 10.73
CA TRP A 570 9.04 13.55 11.94
C TRP A 570 9.78 14.16 13.13
N TYR A 571 9.29 13.90 14.35
CA TYR A 571 10.08 13.99 15.57
C TYR A 571 10.94 12.74 15.72
N ASP A 572 12.11 12.89 16.33
CA ASP A 572 13.09 11.80 16.42
C ASP A 572 12.63 10.66 17.33
N ALA A 573 12.32 10.98 18.60
CA ALA A 573 12.06 9.98 19.63
C ALA A 573 10.77 10.29 20.42
N GLY A 574 10.75 10.03 21.72
CA GLY A 574 9.74 10.53 22.65
C GLY A 574 9.75 12.05 22.90
N ASP A 575 10.56 12.80 22.14
CA ASP A 575 10.79 14.24 22.19
C ASP A 575 10.18 14.97 20.97
N HIS A 576 10.50 16.26 20.81
CA HIS A 576 10.03 17.04 19.66
C HIS A 576 11.17 17.66 18.82
N LEU A 577 12.36 17.05 18.88
CA LEU A 577 13.52 17.45 18.07
C LEU A 577 13.41 16.90 16.64
N LYS A 578 14.07 17.58 15.69
CA LYS A 578 14.22 17.13 14.30
C LYS A 578 15.70 16.95 13.98
N LEU A 579 16.24 15.78 14.34
CA LEU A 579 17.66 15.45 14.25
C LEU A 579 17.96 14.75 12.92
N HIS A 580 18.61 15.43 11.96
CA HIS A 580 18.56 14.98 10.57
C HIS A 580 19.39 13.72 10.27
N LEU A 581 20.36 13.37 11.12
CA LEU A 581 21.15 12.13 11.04
C LEU A 581 20.26 10.88 11.23
N PRO A 582 19.63 10.62 12.40
CA PRO A 582 18.71 9.49 12.58
C PRO A 582 17.45 9.58 11.70
N LEU A 583 16.88 10.78 11.47
CA LEU A 583 15.73 10.92 10.58
C LEU A 583 16.02 10.47 9.14
N GLY A 584 17.15 10.86 8.58
CA GLY A 584 17.54 10.48 7.22
C GLY A 584 18.00 9.02 7.12
N GLN A 585 18.68 8.50 8.15
CA GLN A 585 19.00 7.07 8.21
C GLN A 585 17.73 6.22 8.31
N ALA A 586 16.76 6.62 9.13
CA ALA A 586 15.49 5.91 9.25
C ALA A 586 14.71 5.91 7.93
N ALA A 587 14.55 7.09 7.31
CA ALA A 587 13.80 7.25 6.06
C ALA A 587 14.44 6.47 4.89
N SER A 588 15.76 6.55 4.73
CA SER A 588 16.48 5.80 3.69
C SER A 588 16.48 4.28 3.96
N THR A 589 16.60 3.83 5.21
CA THR A 589 16.53 2.41 5.58
C THR A 589 15.14 1.82 5.33
N LEU A 590 14.07 2.57 5.61
CA LEU A 590 12.72 2.20 5.22
C LEU A 590 12.59 2.11 3.70
N ALA A 591 13.08 3.11 2.95
CA ALA A 591 13.04 3.09 1.50
C ALA A 591 13.78 1.89 0.90
N TYR A 592 14.91 1.49 1.50
CA TYR A 592 15.58 0.24 1.16
C TYR A 592 14.68 -0.98 1.36
N GLY A 593 14.07 -1.13 2.54
CA GLY A 593 13.17 -2.26 2.83
C GLY A 593 11.99 -2.35 1.86
N ILE A 594 11.39 -1.20 1.50
CA ILE A 594 10.23 -1.14 0.59
C ILE A 594 10.63 -1.52 -0.84
N LEU A 595 11.76 -1.03 -1.35
CA LEU A 595 12.26 -1.37 -2.70
C LEU A 595 12.85 -2.79 -2.79
N THR A 596 13.29 -3.36 -1.68
CA THR A 596 13.91 -4.69 -1.60
C THR A 596 12.88 -5.81 -1.49
N TRP A 597 11.72 -5.55 -0.88
CA TRP A 597 10.60 -6.50 -0.78
C TRP A 597 9.27 -5.94 -1.31
N GLU A 598 9.35 -5.22 -2.44
CA GLU A 598 8.21 -4.54 -3.09
C GLU A 598 6.98 -5.45 -3.25
N SER A 599 7.18 -6.70 -3.65
CA SER A 599 6.10 -7.71 -3.75
C SER A 599 5.40 -7.96 -2.41
N ALA A 600 6.14 -8.12 -1.32
CA ALA A 600 5.58 -8.37 0.01
C ALA A 600 4.79 -7.16 0.53
N TYR A 601 5.28 -5.93 0.30
CA TYR A 601 4.55 -4.71 0.63
C TYR A 601 3.23 -4.57 -0.16
N ARG A 602 3.23 -4.94 -1.44
CA ARG A 602 2.04 -4.93 -2.30
C ARG A 602 1.04 -6.00 -1.85
N THR A 603 1.47 -7.25 -1.67
CA THR A 603 0.61 -8.37 -1.21
C THR A 603 0.09 -8.18 0.22
N ALA A 604 0.82 -7.46 1.08
CA ALA A 604 0.34 -7.09 2.42
C ALA A 604 -0.64 -5.89 2.43
N GLY A 605 -0.85 -5.21 1.29
CA GLY A 605 -1.66 -3.98 1.23
C GLY A 605 -1.00 -2.76 1.89
N VAL A 606 0.30 -2.83 2.22
CA VAL A 606 1.03 -1.77 2.94
C VAL A 606 1.75 -0.81 1.99
N TRP A 607 1.99 -1.20 0.73
CA TRP A 607 2.73 -0.42 -0.28
C TRP A 607 2.39 1.09 -0.30
N ASP A 608 1.12 1.45 -0.53
CA ASP A 608 0.68 2.85 -0.59
C ASP A 608 0.85 3.59 0.76
N THR A 609 0.72 2.86 1.87
CA THR A 609 0.98 3.40 3.21
C THR A 609 2.47 3.65 3.44
N ALA A 610 3.34 2.83 2.86
CA ALA A 610 4.78 2.99 2.94
C ALA A 610 5.25 4.17 2.06
N VAL A 611 4.86 4.21 0.78
CA VAL A 611 5.27 5.27 -0.17
C VAL A 611 4.88 6.66 0.33
N ARG A 612 3.64 6.88 0.78
CA ARG A 612 3.19 8.19 1.31
C ARG A 612 3.95 8.64 2.57
N ASN A 613 4.42 7.71 3.40
CA ASN A 613 5.22 8.02 4.58
C ASN A 613 6.65 8.45 4.20
N ILE A 614 7.26 7.80 3.20
CA ILE A 614 8.58 8.21 2.67
C ILE A 614 8.47 9.55 1.92
N ASP A 615 7.38 9.75 1.16
CA ASP A 615 7.12 11.01 0.48
C ASP A 615 6.99 12.20 1.45
N TRP A 616 6.36 11.99 2.62
CA TRP A 616 6.25 12.99 3.68
C TRP A 616 7.63 13.46 4.18
N ILE A 617 8.49 12.53 4.60
CA ILE A 617 9.81 12.88 5.12
C ILE A 617 10.75 13.41 4.03
N ALA A 618 10.69 12.88 2.80
CA ALA A 618 11.46 13.42 1.68
C ALA A 618 11.03 14.84 1.28
N SER A 619 9.74 15.17 1.42
CA SER A 619 9.24 16.55 1.25
C SER A 619 9.82 17.50 2.30
N TYR A 620 10.00 17.04 3.53
CA TYR A 620 10.66 17.81 4.58
C TYR A 620 12.16 17.98 4.31
N MET A 621 12.88 16.90 3.94
CA MET A 621 14.29 17.00 3.55
C MET A 621 14.50 17.96 2.36
N LEU A 622 13.54 18.04 1.43
CA LEU A 622 13.57 18.99 0.31
C LEU A 622 13.42 20.45 0.77
N LYS A 623 12.59 20.75 1.79
CA LYS A 623 12.56 22.07 2.45
C LYS A 623 13.90 22.38 3.13
N CYS A 624 14.52 21.36 3.74
CA CYS A 624 15.78 21.48 4.47
C CYS A 624 16.98 21.76 3.55
N HIS A 625 16.91 21.46 2.25
CA HIS A 625 17.85 21.92 1.21
C HIS A 625 17.55 23.37 0.76
N TYR A 626 17.35 24.25 1.75
CA TYR A 626 16.76 25.58 1.58
C TYR A 626 17.58 26.52 0.70
N LYS A 627 18.91 26.39 0.70
CA LYS A 627 19.79 26.95 -0.32
C LYS A 627 20.24 25.81 -1.23
N ASN A 628 19.67 25.78 -2.43
CA ASN A 628 20.05 24.88 -3.51
C ASN A 628 20.75 25.68 -4.62
N SER A 629 21.89 25.17 -5.11
CA SER A 629 22.71 25.80 -6.15
C SER A 629 23.50 24.75 -6.91
N ASP A 630 23.72 24.96 -8.20
CA ASP A 630 24.61 24.12 -9.02
C ASP A 630 26.10 24.35 -8.68
N THR A 631 26.44 25.47 -8.04
CA THR A 631 27.73 25.67 -7.38
C THR A 631 27.69 24.97 -6.02
N PRO A 632 28.49 23.91 -5.76
CA PRO A 632 28.37 23.12 -4.53
C PRO A 632 28.45 23.95 -3.24
N SER A 633 29.42 24.88 -3.15
CA SER A 633 29.58 25.78 -2.01
C SER A 633 28.50 26.87 -1.85
N GLY A 634 27.59 27.02 -2.83
CA GLY A 634 26.41 27.87 -2.73
C GLY A 634 25.23 27.23 -1.98
N ASN A 635 25.34 25.94 -1.62
CA ASN A 635 24.29 25.20 -0.94
C ASN A 635 24.32 25.37 0.59
N ALA A 636 23.20 25.06 1.22
CA ALA A 636 23.09 24.85 2.67
C ALA A 636 21.98 23.84 2.98
N PHE A 637 22.17 23.06 4.05
CA PHE A 637 21.23 22.03 4.49
C PHE A 637 20.97 22.14 5.99
N VAL A 638 19.74 21.88 6.46
CA VAL A 638 19.43 21.89 7.91
C VAL A 638 19.98 20.62 8.57
N ALA A 639 20.68 20.78 9.69
CA ALA A 639 21.15 19.68 10.52
C ALA A 639 20.16 19.31 11.64
N GLN A 640 19.57 20.34 12.25
CA GLN A 640 18.75 20.18 13.45
C GLN A 640 17.74 21.33 13.57
N VAL A 641 16.53 21.01 14.00
CA VAL A 641 15.56 21.99 14.50
C VAL A 641 15.15 21.62 15.93
N GLY A 642 15.26 22.59 16.84
CA GLY A 642 15.11 22.41 18.28
C GLY A 642 16.46 22.35 19.01
N ASP A 643 16.51 22.90 20.22
CA ASP A 643 17.64 22.81 21.15
C ASP A 643 17.40 21.63 22.10
N VAL A 644 18.41 20.76 22.27
CA VAL A 644 18.29 19.54 23.09
C VAL A 644 17.98 19.92 24.54
N ASP A 645 18.79 20.81 25.12
CA ASP A 645 18.66 21.17 26.54
C ASP A 645 17.29 21.79 26.83
N THR A 646 16.76 22.62 25.92
CA THR A 646 15.43 23.25 26.07
C THR A 646 14.27 22.29 25.86
N ASP A 647 14.29 21.45 24.82
CA ASP A 647 13.21 20.48 24.57
C ASP A 647 13.19 19.35 25.61
N HIS A 648 14.35 19.01 26.18
CA HIS A 648 14.50 17.95 27.19
C HIS A 648 14.38 18.41 28.64
N SER A 649 14.71 19.65 29.00
CA SER A 649 14.60 20.13 30.40
C SER A 649 13.41 21.06 30.69
N LYS A 650 12.79 21.68 29.67
CA LYS A 650 11.77 22.73 29.89
C LYS A 650 10.36 22.35 29.42
N TRP A 651 10.23 21.32 28.58
CA TRP A 651 8.94 20.90 28.04
C TRP A 651 8.68 19.39 28.15
N TRP A 652 7.71 19.04 29.00
CA TRP A 652 6.94 17.81 28.87
C TRP A 652 5.48 18.19 28.58
N GLY A 653 4.88 17.62 27.53
CA GLY A 653 3.56 18.01 27.06
C GLY A 653 3.35 17.64 25.59
N ARG A 654 2.21 18.02 25.00
CA ARG A 654 1.94 17.77 23.56
C ARG A 654 2.75 18.75 22.68
N PRO A 655 3.30 18.35 21.52
CA PRO A 655 3.97 19.28 20.60
C PRO A 655 2.99 20.28 19.98
N GLU A 656 1.69 19.99 19.97
CA GLU A 656 0.62 20.91 19.57
C GLU A 656 0.34 22.02 20.61
N GLN A 657 0.98 21.97 21.78
CA GLN A 657 0.79 22.91 22.89
C GLN A 657 2.11 23.51 23.40
N GLN A 658 3.25 23.07 22.86
CA GLN A 658 4.54 23.70 23.11
C GLN A 658 4.53 25.11 22.49
N PRO A 659 4.99 26.15 23.22
CA PRO A 659 5.09 27.49 22.64
C PRO A 659 6.01 27.52 21.41
N GLU A 660 5.86 28.53 20.56
CA GLU A 660 6.62 28.65 19.31
C GLU A 660 7.21 30.07 19.17
N GLY A 661 8.27 30.23 18.36
CA GLY A 661 8.89 31.53 18.06
C GLY A 661 9.61 32.20 19.24
N GLY A 662 9.92 31.45 20.31
CA GLY A 662 10.52 31.97 21.52
C GLY A 662 12.00 32.35 21.40
N ALA A 663 12.45 33.30 22.22
CA ALA A 663 13.85 33.67 22.34
C ALA A 663 14.65 32.69 23.21
N GLN A 664 15.98 32.72 23.10
CA GLN A 664 16.90 31.79 23.79
C GLN A 664 16.58 31.63 25.27
N GLY A 665 16.48 30.37 25.71
CA GLY A 665 16.17 30.01 27.08
C GLY A 665 14.69 29.74 27.36
N SER A 666 13.75 30.22 26.54
CA SER A 666 12.30 30.02 26.73
C SER A 666 11.78 28.67 26.20
N ASN A 667 10.62 28.21 26.70
CA ASN A 667 10.01 26.92 26.33
C ASN A 667 9.66 26.79 24.83
N GLY A 668 9.52 27.91 24.12
CA GLY A 668 9.22 27.94 22.69
C GLY A 668 10.42 28.24 21.79
N TRP A 669 11.63 28.17 22.34
CA TRP A 669 12.85 28.37 21.58
C TRP A 669 13.23 27.10 20.81
N ARG A 670 13.02 27.14 19.49
CA ARG A 670 13.30 26.04 18.57
C ARG A 670 14.26 26.54 17.49
N PRO A 671 15.57 26.64 17.79
CA PRO A 671 16.58 27.12 16.85
C PRO A 671 16.71 26.19 15.64
N VAL A 672 17.15 26.76 14.52
CA VAL A 672 17.59 26.01 13.34
C VAL A 672 19.10 26.07 13.25
N TYR A 673 19.73 24.90 13.13
CA TYR A 673 21.15 24.81 12.82
C TYR A 673 21.33 24.31 11.39
N SER A 674 22.14 25.02 10.61
CA SER A 674 22.42 24.71 9.21
C SER A 674 23.88 24.37 8.98
N ILE A 675 24.10 23.42 8.08
CA ILE A 675 25.37 23.09 7.45
C ILE A 675 25.57 24.05 6.28
N THR A 676 26.70 24.73 6.24
CA THR A 676 27.09 25.66 5.16
C THR A 676 28.52 25.37 4.70
N ALA A 677 28.89 25.83 3.50
CA ALA A 677 30.25 25.68 3.00
C ALA A 677 31.31 26.20 3.99
N GLY A 678 32.42 25.47 4.11
CA GLY A 678 33.46 25.71 5.12
C GLY A 678 33.17 25.11 6.51
N GLY A 679 31.95 24.62 6.75
CA GLY A 679 31.61 23.82 7.91
C GLY A 679 31.91 22.32 7.73
N ARG A 680 31.48 21.53 8.71
CA ARG A 680 31.42 20.05 8.66
C ARG A 680 29.96 19.62 8.66
N GLY A 681 29.65 18.50 8.01
CA GLY A 681 28.31 17.90 8.04
C GLY A 681 28.00 16.99 6.86
N ALA A 682 29.01 16.26 6.37
CA ALA A 682 28.85 15.34 5.25
C ALA A 682 27.97 14.12 5.63
N ASP A 683 27.98 13.74 6.91
CA ASP A 683 27.14 12.72 7.55
C ASP A 683 25.64 12.98 7.31
N ILE A 684 25.16 14.12 7.81
CA ILE A 684 23.76 14.52 7.72
C ILE A 684 23.37 14.81 6.27
N ALA A 685 24.21 15.53 5.52
CA ALA A 685 23.92 15.87 4.13
C ALA A 685 23.73 14.61 3.28
N ALA A 686 24.58 13.58 3.49
CA ALA A 686 24.47 12.29 2.82
C ALA A 686 23.20 11.51 3.22
N GLN A 687 22.76 11.54 4.48
CA GLN A 687 21.47 10.95 4.85
C GLN A 687 20.26 11.68 4.23
N GLY A 688 20.38 13.00 4.00
CA GLY A 688 19.46 13.76 3.16
C GLY A 688 19.41 13.25 1.71
N VAL A 689 20.57 13.05 1.09
CA VAL A 689 20.72 12.46 -0.26
C VAL A 689 20.06 11.09 -0.33
N ALA A 690 20.44 10.17 0.57
CA ALA A 690 19.91 8.81 0.62
C ALA A 690 18.37 8.78 0.73
N THR A 691 17.80 9.66 1.56
CA THR A 691 16.35 9.83 1.71
C THR A 691 15.69 10.30 0.43
N MET A 692 16.21 11.35 -0.20
CA MET A 692 15.65 11.90 -1.44
C MET A 692 15.72 10.89 -2.60
N VAL A 693 16.82 10.14 -2.72
CA VAL A 693 16.97 9.13 -3.78
C VAL A 693 16.04 7.93 -3.55
N GLY A 694 15.98 7.39 -2.33
CA GLY A 694 15.06 6.29 -2.00
C GLY A 694 13.60 6.66 -2.24
N ALA A 695 13.21 7.89 -1.86
CA ALA A 695 11.89 8.45 -2.17
C ALA A 695 11.66 8.59 -3.68
N ALA A 696 12.61 9.15 -4.44
CA ALA A 696 12.51 9.27 -5.89
C ALA A 696 12.36 7.92 -6.59
N MET A 697 13.06 6.88 -6.12
CA MET A 697 12.91 5.52 -6.64
C MET A 697 11.54 4.92 -6.34
N LEU A 698 11.00 5.12 -5.12
CA LEU A 698 9.64 4.68 -4.77
C LEU A 698 8.56 5.40 -5.56
N LEU A 699 8.68 6.71 -5.71
CA LEU A 699 7.73 7.54 -6.46
C LEU A 699 7.75 7.24 -7.97
N LYS A 700 8.83 6.66 -8.52
CA LYS A 700 8.92 6.10 -9.88
C LYS A 700 8.23 4.74 -10.05
N ARG A 701 7.91 4.01 -8.97
CA ARG A 701 7.24 2.70 -9.05
C ARG A 701 5.72 2.88 -9.17
N PRO A 702 5.00 2.05 -9.95
CA PRO A 702 3.54 2.18 -10.10
C PRO A 702 2.78 2.03 -8.77
N GLY A 703 1.80 2.89 -8.51
CA GLY A 703 0.96 2.87 -7.31
C GLY A 703 0.17 4.17 -7.14
N SER A 704 -0.70 4.24 -6.14
CA SER A 704 -1.60 5.39 -5.93
C SER A 704 -0.87 6.69 -5.55
N PHE A 705 0.41 6.59 -5.20
CA PHE A 705 1.28 7.69 -4.80
C PHE A 705 2.49 7.87 -5.73
N ALA A 706 2.49 7.31 -6.94
CA ALA A 706 3.51 7.61 -7.94
C ALA A 706 3.49 9.12 -8.28
N ASN A 707 4.61 9.83 -8.13
CA ASN A 707 4.71 11.26 -8.40
C ASN A 707 6.08 11.62 -8.98
N ALA A 708 6.08 12.00 -10.26
CA ALA A 708 7.17 11.57 -11.23
C ALA A 708 8.04 12.89 -11.15
N THR A 709 7.48 14.10 -11.32
CA THR A 709 8.28 15.32 -11.26
C THR A 709 8.87 15.52 -9.87
N LYS A 710 8.17 15.10 -8.82
CA LYS A 710 8.73 15.05 -7.48
C LYS A 710 9.89 14.07 -7.38
N ALA A 711 9.81 12.88 -7.99
CA ALA A 711 10.95 11.97 -8.09
C ALA A 711 12.14 12.56 -8.86
N ALA A 712 11.91 13.26 -9.98
CA ALA A 712 12.97 13.91 -10.75
C ALA A 712 13.60 15.08 -9.98
N LEU A 713 12.78 15.90 -9.32
CA LEU A 713 13.21 17.01 -8.46
C LEU A 713 14.04 16.51 -7.27
N LEU A 714 13.55 15.49 -6.56
CA LEU A 714 14.26 14.85 -5.45
C LEU A 714 15.58 14.24 -5.91
N LEU A 715 15.62 13.52 -7.04
CA LEU A 715 16.87 12.94 -7.55
C LEU A 715 17.87 14.02 -8.05
N SER A 716 17.38 15.14 -8.59
CA SER A 716 18.21 16.28 -8.99
C SER A 716 18.79 17.01 -7.78
N ARG A 717 17.95 17.36 -6.80
CA ARG A 717 18.35 17.98 -5.52
C ARG A 717 19.28 17.07 -4.72
N ALA A 718 19.06 15.76 -4.73
CA ALA A 718 19.96 14.79 -4.13
C ALA A 718 21.38 14.81 -4.76
N ARG A 719 21.51 14.97 -6.08
CA ARG A 719 22.84 15.11 -6.72
C ARG A 719 23.52 16.42 -6.33
N GLN A 720 22.78 17.55 -6.35
CA GLN A 720 23.30 18.84 -5.87
C GLN A 720 23.75 18.78 -4.39
N LEU A 721 22.93 18.17 -3.53
CA LEU A 721 23.22 17.98 -2.10
C LEU A 721 24.39 17.04 -1.85
N PHE A 722 24.60 16.03 -2.71
CA PHE A 722 25.75 15.13 -2.63
C PHE A 722 27.06 15.82 -3.02
N GLU A 723 27.06 16.67 -4.05
CA GLU A 723 28.23 17.49 -4.37
C GLU A 723 28.51 18.53 -3.26
N PHE A 724 27.47 19.09 -2.63
CA PHE A 724 27.64 19.91 -1.42
C PHE A 724 28.27 19.13 -0.26
N ALA A 725 27.81 17.91 0.02
CA ALA A 725 28.34 17.09 1.12
C ALA A 725 29.87 16.88 1.02
N LYS A 726 30.40 16.73 -0.20
CA LYS A 726 31.86 16.65 -0.47
C LYS A 726 32.62 17.94 -0.08
N THR A 727 31.96 19.09 -0.01
CA THR A 727 32.57 20.38 0.38
C THR A 727 32.52 20.66 1.89
N VAL A 728 31.86 19.81 2.68
CA VAL A 728 31.75 19.92 4.15
C VAL A 728 32.22 18.64 4.87
N PRO A 729 33.42 18.10 4.54
CA PRO A 729 33.87 16.80 5.03
C PRO A 729 34.04 16.76 6.55
N GLY A 730 33.70 15.61 7.13
CA GLY A 730 33.64 15.42 8.58
C GLY A 730 32.21 15.45 9.11
N SER A 731 32.03 14.82 10.26
CA SER A 731 30.78 14.79 11.02
C SER A 731 30.36 16.17 11.51
N TRP A 732 29.05 16.41 11.58
CA TRP A 732 28.45 17.62 12.14
C TRP A 732 28.46 17.61 13.68
N SER A 733 28.40 18.81 14.26
CA SER A 733 28.10 19.03 15.67
C SER A 733 27.37 20.36 15.85
N PRO A 734 26.46 20.51 16.81
CA PRO A 734 25.87 21.81 17.11
C PRO A 734 26.96 22.81 17.54
N PRO A 735 26.88 24.09 17.13
CA PRO A 735 27.88 25.11 17.44
C PRO A 735 27.89 25.53 18.91
N TRP A 736 26.85 25.17 19.66
CA TRP A 736 26.67 25.33 21.10
C TRP A 736 25.49 24.45 21.54
N GLY A 737 25.37 24.17 22.84
CA GLY A 737 24.38 23.22 23.38
C GLY A 737 24.86 21.77 23.29
N SER A 738 24.02 20.83 23.73
CA SER A 738 24.33 19.40 23.69
C SER A 738 23.94 18.75 22.35
N SER A 739 24.63 17.65 21.99
CA SER A 739 24.28 16.79 20.86
C SER A 739 23.73 15.47 21.36
N ALA A 740 22.49 15.15 20.99
CA ALA A 740 21.88 13.85 21.32
C ALA A 740 22.39 12.71 20.42
N TYR A 741 22.82 13.03 19.19
CA TYR A 741 23.23 12.06 18.16
C TYR A 741 24.56 12.51 17.54
N SER A 742 25.67 12.07 18.13
CA SER A 742 27.03 12.41 17.69
C SER A 742 27.60 11.35 16.74
N SER A 743 27.85 11.73 15.48
CA SER A 743 28.50 10.86 14.50
C SER A 743 29.99 10.63 14.81
N SER A 744 30.43 9.39 14.73
CA SER A 744 31.83 8.94 14.82
C SER A 744 32.51 8.87 13.45
N SER A 745 31.73 8.78 12.36
CA SER A 745 32.16 8.70 10.97
C SER A 745 31.13 9.36 10.05
N TYR A 746 31.61 9.94 8.95
CA TYR A 746 30.80 10.43 7.83
C TYR A 746 31.04 9.64 6.54
N LEU A 747 32.00 8.71 6.55
CA LEU A 747 32.47 8.01 5.36
C LEU A 747 31.54 6.87 4.96
N ASP A 748 30.89 6.22 5.93
CA ASP A 748 29.81 5.28 5.71
C ASP A 748 28.53 5.98 5.22
N ASP A 749 28.18 7.15 5.74
CA ASP A 749 27.06 7.95 5.20
C ASP A 749 27.32 8.34 3.73
N MET A 750 28.53 8.83 3.42
CA MET A 750 28.91 9.14 2.04
C MET A 750 28.92 7.90 1.14
N ALA A 751 29.33 6.73 1.66
CA ALA A 751 29.21 5.44 0.95
C ALA A 751 27.73 5.06 0.70
N TRP A 752 26.85 5.27 1.68
CA TRP A 752 25.42 5.00 1.62
C TRP A 752 24.70 5.91 0.60
N ALA A 753 24.96 7.22 0.64
CA ALA A 753 24.45 8.18 -0.33
C ALA A 753 24.93 7.89 -1.76
N ALA A 754 26.21 7.58 -1.92
CA ALA A 754 26.78 7.19 -3.21
C ALA A 754 26.18 5.86 -3.72
N ALA A 755 25.96 4.89 -2.83
CA ALA A 755 25.31 3.61 -3.16
C ALA A 755 23.86 3.79 -3.61
N TRP A 756 23.11 4.72 -3.00
CA TRP A 756 21.78 5.11 -3.46
C TRP A 756 21.81 5.72 -4.86
N LEU A 757 22.70 6.68 -5.11
CA LEU A 757 22.86 7.28 -6.44
C LEU A 757 23.29 6.24 -7.49
N CYS A 758 24.18 5.31 -7.14
CA CYS A 758 24.56 4.18 -7.98
C CYS A 758 23.36 3.27 -8.30
N ARG A 759 22.54 2.91 -7.31
CA ARG A 759 21.32 2.14 -7.55
C ARG A 759 20.34 2.90 -8.44
N ALA A 760 20.16 4.21 -8.23
CA ALA A 760 19.27 5.02 -9.06
C ALA A 760 19.74 5.18 -10.52
N ASP A 761 21.05 5.14 -10.76
CA ASP A 761 21.62 5.04 -12.11
C ASP A 761 21.36 3.65 -12.73
N VAL A 762 21.58 2.56 -11.97
CA VAL A 762 21.41 1.18 -12.45
C VAL A 762 19.93 0.81 -12.69
N ASP A 763 19.02 1.17 -11.78
CA ASP A 763 17.55 1.07 -11.99
C ASP A 763 17.08 1.91 -13.20
N ALA A 764 17.86 2.91 -13.64
CA ALA A 764 17.60 3.70 -14.85
C ALA A 764 18.29 3.13 -16.12
N GLY A 765 18.97 1.99 -16.02
CA GLY A 765 19.62 1.31 -17.15
C GLY A 765 21.06 1.74 -17.43
N VAL A 766 21.68 2.56 -16.57
CA VAL A 766 23.10 2.93 -16.72
C VAL A 766 23.98 1.75 -16.30
N ALA A 767 24.87 1.31 -17.18
CA ALA A 767 25.84 0.26 -16.86
C ALA A 767 26.74 0.68 -15.69
N THR A 768 27.00 -0.22 -14.74
CA THR A 768 27.75 0.08 -13.50
C THR A 768 29.14 0.68 -13.73
N GLY A 769 29.85 0.24 -14.77
CA GLY A 769 31.15 0.77 -15.17
C GLY A 769 31.11 2.16 -15.85
N ALA A 770 29.92 2.66 -16.20
CA ALA A 770 29.70 3.98 -16.79
C ALA A 770 29.07 4.99 -15.80
N SER A 771 28.60 4.54 -14.63
CA SER A 771 28.05 5.42 -13.59
C SER A 771 29.15 6.01 -12.71
N THR A 772 29.30 7.33 -12.76
CA THR A 772 30.14 8.11 -11.83
C THR A 772 29.68 7.96 -10.37
N ALA A 773 28.38 7.74 -10.14
CA ALA A 773 27.86 7.47 -8.80
C ALA A 773 28.35 6.11 -8.28
N CYS A 774 28.33 5.07 -9.12
CA CYS A 774 28.88 3.76 -8.75
C CYS A 774 30.40 3.82 -8.50
N SER A 775 31.20 4.45 -9.36
CA SER A 775 32.64 4.58 -9.10
C SER A 775 32.95 5.40 -7.83
N THR A 776 32.16 6.44 -7.54
CA THR A 776 32.24 7.18 -6.27
C THR A 776 31.88 6.31 -5.07
N ALA A 777 30.87 5.45 -5.18
CA ALA A 777 30.46 4.55 -4.12
C ALA A 777 31.52 3.47 -3.81
N LEU A 778 32.22 2.96 -4.84
CA LEU A 778 33.38 2.07 -4.65
C LEU A 778 34.52 2.78 -3.91
N SER A 779 34.78 4.06 -4.23
CA SER A 779 35.81 4.87 -3.56
C SER A 779 35.52 5.11 -2.06
N TYR A 780 34.26 5.43 -1.70
CA TYR A 780 33.88 5.54 -0.28
C TYR A 780 33.81 4.16 0.41
N TRP A 781 33.38 3.11 -0.29
CA TRP A 781 33.44 1.74 0.24
C TRP A 781 34.86 1.34 0.63
N ASP A 782 35.85 1.66 -0.23
CA ASP A 782 37.26 1.32 0.01
C ASP A 782 37.87 2.03 1.23
N GLN A 783 37.37 3.20 1.58
CA GLN A 783 37.75 3.93 2.79
C GLN A 783 37.11 3.35 4.06
N VAL A 784 35.86 2.84 3.97
CA VAL A 784 35.09 2.44 5.16
C VAL A 784 35.13 0.94 5.47
N LYS A 785 35.37 0.07 4.48
CA LYS A 785 35.39 -1.40 4.65
C LYS A 785 36.38 -1.91 5.71
N GLY A 786 37.40 -1.11 6.04
CA GLY A 786 38.43 -1.41 7.04
C GLY A 786 38.18 -0.79 8.42
N SER A 787 37.05 -0.12 8.68
CA SER A 787 36.79 0.62 9.93
C SER A 787 36.76 -0.26 11.20
N GLY A 788 36.55 -1.57 11.06
CA GLY A 788 36.36 -2.49 12.19
C GLY A 788 35.01 -2.39 12.88
N SER A 789 34.19 -1.39 12.53
CA SER A 789 32.77 -1.33 12.92
C SER A 789 31.97 -2.34 12.10
N TYR A 790 31.11 -3.09 12.79
CA TYR A 790 30.18 -4.07 12.20
C TYR A 790 28.79 -3.98 12.85
N ASP A 791 28.45 -2.82 13.42
CA ASP A 791 27.12 -2.52 13.93
C ASP A 791 26.32 -1.76 12.87
N VAL A 792 24.98 -1.75 13.00
CA VAL A 792 24.09 -1.16 11.98
C VAL A 792 23.11 -0.21 12.67
N VAL A 793 23.36 1.09 12.58
CA VAL A 793 22.63 2.16 13.28
C VAL A 793 22.71 3.49 12.52
N TRP A 794 22.10 4.55 13.06
CA TRP A 794 22.22 5.93 12.60
C TRP A 794 23.68 6.46 12.51
N ASP A 795 24.60 5.90 13.29
CA ASP A 795 26.04 6.22 13.30
C ASP A 795 26.88 5.32 12.37
N GLN A 796 26.29 4.22 11.86
CA GLN A 796 27.02 3.14 11.20
C GLN A 796 26.14 2.51 10.12
N VAL A 797 26.17 3.07 8.91
CA VAL A 797 25.36 2.62 7.76
C VAL A 797 26.13 1.81 6.72
N ALA A 798 27.43 1.55 6.93
CA ALA A 798 28.27 0.77 6.01
C ALA A 798 27.70 -0.64 5.74
N GLY A 799 27.06 -1.28 6.74
CA GLY A 799 26.39 -2.57 6.56
C GLY A 799 25.17 -2.52 5.63
N LEU A 800 24.47 -1.38 5.57
CA LEU A 800 23.38 -1.13 4.62
C LEU A 800 23.94 -0.79 3.23
N ALA A 801 25.01 0.01 3.16
CA ALA A 801 25.70 0.31 1.90
C ALA A 801 26.24 -0.96 1.22
N ALA A 802 26.76 -1.91 2.01
CA ALA A 802 27.24 -3.20 1.53
C ALA A 802 26.14 -4.02 0.84
N VAL A 803 24.96 -4.19 1.46
CA VAL A 803 23.85 -4.94 0.83
C VAL A 803 23.23 -4.19 -0.35
N LEU A 804 23.26 -2.85 -0.34
CA LEU A 804 22.75 -2.03 -1.43
C LEU A 804 23.64 -2.10 -2.69
N LEU A 805 24.97 -2.01 -2.53
CA LEU A 805 25.93 -2.13 -3.64
C LEU A 805 26.05 -3.55 -4.17
N ARG A 806 25.96 -4.54 -3.28
CA ARG A 806 25.88 -5.97 -3.63
C ARG A 806 24.69 -6.27 -4.55
N ASP A 807 23.57 -5.57 -4.38
CA ASP A 807 22.41 -5.68 -5.26
C ASP A 807 22.54 -4.94 -6.60
N THR A 808 23.42 -3.94 -6.73
CA THR A 808 23.70 -3.27 -8.03
C THR A 808 24.74 -4.00 -8.87
N GLY A 809 25.59 -4.83 -8.25
CA GLY A 809 26.69 -5.52 -8.95
C GLY A 809 27.82 -4.59 -9.40
N ALA A 810 27.93 -3.38 -8.83
CA ALA A 810 29.05 -2.48 -9.08
C ALA A 810 30.40 -3.13 -8.70
N GLY A 811 31.49 -2.73 -9.37
CA GLY A 811 32.84 -3.25 -9.08
C GLY A 811 33.08 -4.74 -9.42
N GLY A 812 32.04 -5.51 -9.76
CA GLY A 812 32.14 -6.92 -10.10
C GLY A 812 32.57 -7.83 -8.94
N ALA A 813 33.00 -9.05 -9.27
CA ALA A 813 33.21 -10.13 -8.31
C ALA A 813 34.15 -9.79 -7.14
N ALA A 814 35.17 -8.95 -7.35
CA ALA A 814 36.11 -8.54 -6.30
C ALA A 814 35.43 -7.69 -5.21
N TYR A 815 34.59 -6.73 -5.61
CA TYR A 815 33.82 -5.92 -4.66
C TYR A 815 32.64 -6.71 -4.07
N THR A 816 31.99 -7.59 -4.84
CA THR A 816 30.99 -8.52 -4.30
C THR A 816 31.57 -9.36 -3.15
N ALA A 817 32.77 -9.93 -3.32
CA ALA A 817 33.46 -10.64 -2.25
C ALA A 817 33.83 -9.74 -1.06
N SER A 818 34.15 -8.46 -1.29
CA SER A 818 34.39 -7.48 -0.22
C SER A 818 33.12 -7.19 0.60
N TRP A 819 31.96 -7.04 -0.04
CA TRP A 819 30.68 -6.84 0.64
C TRP A 819 30.23 -8.10 1.38
N ASP A 820 30.32 -9.27 0.74
CA ASP A 820 30.00 -10.55 1.39
C ASP A 820 30.90 -10.83 2.60
N GLY A 821 32.19 -10.53 2.50
CA GLY A 821 33.13 -10.63 3.62
C GLY A 821 32.76 -9.71 4.79
N TYR A 822 32.40 -8.46 4.51
CA TYR A 822 31.95 -7.52 5.53
C TYR A 822 30.61 -7.92 6.16
N ILE A 823 29.65 -8.38 5.35
CA ILE A 823 28.38 -8.95 5.81
C ILE A 823 28.62 -10.23 6.66
N GLN A 824 29.63 -11.04 6.33
CA GLN A 824 30.02 -12.18 7.14
C GLN A 824 30.69 -11.76 8.46
N SER A 825 31.44 -10.66 8.50
CA SER A 825 31.93 -10.09 9.77
C SER A 825 30.78 -9.58 10.65
N ILE A 826 29.76 -8.94 10.07
CA ILE A 826 28.50 -8.63 10.79
C ILE A 826 27.87 -9.93 11.30
N GLN A 827 27.68 -10.95 10.45
CA GLN A 827 27.12 -12.24 10.88
C GLN A 827 27.92 -12.84 12.05
N ASN A 828 29.25 -12.88 11.95
CA ASN A 828 30.12 -13.48 12.96
C ASN A 828 30.04 -12.71 14.30
N ARG A 829 30.11 -11.37 14.27
CA ARG A 829 29.98 -10.53 15.47
C ARG A 829 28.66 -10.78 16.17
N TRP A 830 27.55 -10.60 15.46
CA TRP A 830 26.21 -10.62 16.06
C TRP A 830 25.73 -12.02 16.44
N LYS A 831 26.21 -13.07 15.77
CA LYS A 831 25.82 -14.45 16.08
C LYS A 831 26.75 -15.17 17.07
N SER A 832 28.03 -14.79 17.12
CA SER A 832 29.06 -15.59 17.80
C SER A 832 29.98 -14.79 18.73
N SER A 833 29.97 -13.46 18.70
CA SER A 833 30.84 -12.62 19.55
C SER A 833 30.10 -11.74 20.55
N LEU A 834 28.88 -11.29 20.23
CA LEU A 834 28.03 -10.57 21.18
C LEU A 834 27.40 -11.52 22.20
N PRO A 835 27.16 -11.07 23.45
CA PRO A 835 26.41 -11.84 24.41
C PRO A 835 24.94 -11.94 24.01
N TYR A 836 24.27 -12.96 24.54
CA TYR A 836 22.84 -13.18 24.38
C TYR A 836 22.14 -13.06 25.73
N THR A 837 20.91 -12.59 25.72
CA THR A 837 20.03 -12.76 26.89
C THR A 837 19.69 -14.23 27.10
N PRO A 838 19.33 -14.67 28.32
CA PRO A 838 18.85 -16.04 28.55
C PRO A 838 17.70 -16.46 27.61
N GLY A 839 16.80 -15.54 27.27
CA GLY A 839 15.74 -15.73 26.27
C GLY A 839 16.21 -15.71 24.80
N GLY A 840 17.44 -15.26 24.53
CA GLY A 840 18.10 -15.42 23.25
C GLY A 840 17.99 -14.25 22.27
N LEU A 841 17.78 -13.03 22.78
CA LEU A 841 18.06 -11.78 22.06
C LEU A 841 19.58 -11.55 22.01
N ALA A 842 20.13 -11.19 20.85
CA ALA A 842 21.52 -10.76 20.74
C ALA A 842 21.64 -9.33 21.27
N TRP A 843 22.52 -9.12 22.25
CA TRP A 843 22.49 -7.92 23.09
C TRP A 843 23.82 -7.16 22.99
N LEU A 844 23.79 -5.96 22.39
CA LEU A 844 24.97 -5.10 22.24
C LEU A 844 25.13 -4.13 23.42
N THR A 845 24.04 -3.49 23.82
CA THR A 845 23.98 -2.45 24.86
C THR A 845 22.53 -2.31 25.33
N ALA A 846 22.31 -1.68 26.49
CA ALA A 846 20.98 -1.46 27.05
C ALA A 846 20.15 -0.48 26.21
N TRP A 847 20.78 0.57 25.68
CA TRP A 847 20.12 1.58 24.84
C TRP A 847 19.75 1.00 23.47
N GLY A 848 18.46 0.76 23.23
CA GLY A 848 17.99 0.26 21.94
C GLY A 848 18.46 -1.16 21.63
N SER A 849 18.58 -2.03 22.63
CA SER A 849 18.91 -3.47 22.46
C SER A 849 18.07 -4.15 21.35
N CYS A 850 16.78 -3.85 21.26
CA CYS A 850 15.89 -4.36 20.21
C CYS A 850 16.22 -3.75 18.83
N ARG A 851 16.36 -2.41 18.73
CA ARG A 851 16.82 -1.68 17.52
C ARG A 851 18.07 -2.29 16.92
N HIS A 852 19.05 -2.54 17.77
CA HIS A 852 20.35 -3.12 17.44
C HIS A 852 20.21 -4.48 16.75
N SER A 853 19.51 -5.44 17.38
CA SER A 853 19.26 -6.75 16.77
C SER A 853 18.38 -6.69 15.51
N ALA A 854 17.44 -5.74 15.45
CA ALA A 854 16.51 -5.60 14.32
C ALA A 854 17.19 -5.08 13.05
N ASN A 855 18.08 -4.10 13.19
CA ASN A 855 18.87 -3.56 12.07
C ASN A 855 19.80 -4.62 11.45
N THR A 856 20.41 -5.46 12.28
CA THR A 856 21.20 -6.61 11.79
C THR A 856 20.33 -7.70 11.17
N ALA A 857 19.11 -7.92 11.68
CA ALA A 857 18.16 -8.86 11.08
C ALA A 857 17.77 -8.44 9.65
N LEU A 858 17.56 -7.14 9.40
CA LEU A 858 17.37 -6.59 8.05
C LEU A 858 18.56 -6.93 7.12
N VAL A 859 19.79 -6.63 7.53
CA VAL A 859 20.99 -6.88 6.71
C VAL A 859 21.16 -8.36 6.38
N LEU A 860 20.95 -9.27 7.35
CA LEU A 860 21.08 -10.71 7.10
C LEU A 860 19.91 -11.29 6.28
N LEU A 861 18.70 -10.75 6.36
CA LEU A 861 17.58 -11.12 5.48
C LEU A 861 17.83 -10.65 4.04
N ALA A 862 18.31 -9.41 3.85
CA ALA A 862 18.68 -8.88 2.54
C ALA A 862 19.79 -9.73 1.90
N ALA A 863 20.86 -10.00 2.65
CA ALA A 863 21.97 -10.85 2.21
C ALA A 863 21.64 -12.35 2.11
N SER A 864 20.39 -12.75 2.34
CA SER A 864 19.90 -14.12 2.14
C SER A 864 19.08 -14.29 0.85
N ARG A 865 18.73 -13.18 0.17
CA ARG A 865 17.95 -13.20 -1.06
C ARG A 865 18.62 -14.03 -2.16
N PRO A 866 17.88 -14.86 -2.92
CA PRO A 866 18.42 -15.58 -4.07
C PRO A 866 18.75 -14.66 -5.26
N ASP A 867 18.10 -13.50 -5.32
CA ASP A 867 18.08 -12.56 -6.44
C ASP A 867 19.00 -11.34 -6.25
N GLY A 868 19.57 -11.16 -5.04
CA GLY A 868 20.50 -10.07 -4.74
C GLY A 868 21.96 -10.49 -4.83
N GLY A 869 22.72 -9.94 -5.79
CA GLY A 869 24.17 -10.08 -5.92
C GLY A 869 24.67 -11.53 -5.97
N SER A 870 25.56 -11.90 -5.05
CA SER A 870 26.06 -13.28 -4.85
C SER A 870 25.02 -14.26 -4.29
N GLY A 871 23.77 -13.83 -4.12
CA GLY A 871 22.65 -14.63 -3.62
C GLY A 871 22.55 -16.06 -4.18
N PRO A 872 22.75 -16.29 -5.50
CA PRO A 872 22.76 -17.63 -6.09
C PRO A 872 23.87 -18.55 -5.58
N GLY A 873 25.01 -18.00 -5.15
CA GLY A 873 26.15 -18.76 -4.61
C GLY A 873 26.06 -19.05 -3.10
N LEU A 874 25.12 -18.43 -2.38
CA LEU A 874 24.93 -18.68 -0.94
C LEU A 874 24.31 -20.07 -0.72
N THR A 875 24.98 -20.91 0.06
CA THR A 875 24.51 -22.28 0.34
C THR A 875 23.15 -22.29 1.05
N ALA A 876 22.37 -23.34 0.83
CA ALA A 876 21.07 -23.52 1.48
C ALA A 876 21.18 -23.55 3.02
N ASP A 877 22.31 -24.06 3.54
CA ASP A 877 22.64 -23.99 4.97
C ASP A 877 22.85 -22.55 5.44
N ALA A 878 23.77 -21.78 4.85
CA ALA A 878 24.05 -20.40 5.26
C ALA A 878 22.82 -19.49 5.10
N ARG A 879 22.00 -19.69 4.05
CA ARG A 879 20.74 -18.98 3.85
C ARG A 879 19.72 -19.29 4.96
N ARG A 880 19.55 -20.56 5.33
CA ARG A 880 18.71 -21.00 6.46
C ARG A 880 19.22 -20.43 7.78
N GLU A 881 20.54 -20.45 7.99
CA GLU A 881 21.23 -19.97 9.18
C GLU A 881 21.02 -18.45 9.43
N ARG A 882 21.00 -17.65 8.35
CA ARG A 882 20.67 -16.22 8.38
C ARG A 882 19.17 -15.99 8.61
N HIS A 883 18.30 -16.61 7.81
CA HIS A 883 16.83 -16.52 7.94
C HIS A 883 16.34 -16.86 9.35
N CYS A 884 16.84 -17.94 9.94
CA CYS A 884 16.39 -18.43 11.24
C CYS A 884 16.93 -17.60 12.40
N TRP A 885 18.12 -17.03 12.28
CA TRP A 885 18.60 -16.06 13.26
C TRP A 885 17.75 -14.79 13.25
N ALA A 886 17.54 -14.20 12.07
CA ALA A 886 16.71 -13.01 11.91
C ALA A 886 15.26 -13.26 12.39
N ARG A 887 14.69 -14.44 12.09
CA ARG A 887 13.40 -14.86 12.65
C ARG A 887 13.42 -14.91 14.16
N LYS A 888 14.42 -15.53 14.80
CA LYS A 888 14.50 -15.59 16.27
C LYS A 888 14.55 -14.18 16.89
N GLN A 889 15.36 -13.28 16.35
CA GLN A 889 15.47 -11.92 16.90
C GLN A 889 14.16 -11.14 16.80
N VAL A 890 13.50 -11.16 15.62
CA VAL A 890 12.21 -10.47 15.45
C VAL A 890 11.09 -11.17 16.23
N SER A 891 11.11 -12.50 16.36
CA SER A 891 10.12 -13.24 17.15
C SER A 891 10.24 -12.91 18.64
N TYR A 892 11.47 -12.81 19.17
CA TYR A 892 11.74 -12.34 20.54
C TYR A 892 11.10 -10.97 20.79
N MET A 893 11.29 -10.01 19.88
CA MET A 893 10.71 -8.66 19.97
C MET A 893 9.18 -8.66 19.94
N LEU A 894 8.57 -9.66 19.30
CA LEU A 894 7.13 -9.84 19.18
C LEU A 894 6.50 -10.64 20.33
N GLY A 895 7.30 -11.24 21.22
CA GLY A 895 6.84 -11.97 22.41
C GLY A 895 7.36 -13.39 22.57
N ASP A 896 8.09 -13.94 21.59
CA ASP A 896 8.68 -15.29 21.65
C ASP A 896 9.93 -15.31 22.55
N ASN A 897 9.71 -15.12 23.86
CA ASN A 897 10.71 -15.04 24.90
C ASN A 897 10.18 -15.60 26.23
N PRO A 898 11.05 -15.94 27.22
CA PRO A 898 10.64 -16.58 28.47
C PRO A 898 9.65 -15.78 29.35
N ARG A 899 9.40 -14.50 29.02
CA ARG A 899 8.51 -13.60 29.75
C ARG A 899 7.18 -13.33 29.02
N SER A 900 6.96 -13.91 27.83
CA SER A 900 5.83 -13.59 26.94
C SER A 900 5.67 -12.08 26.71
N GLN A 901 6.77 -11.34 26.64
CA GLN A 901 6.79 -9.88 26.57
C GLN A 901 6.99 -9.43 25.12
N SER A 902 5.94 -8.93 24.47
CA SER A 902 6.13 -8.10 23.26
C SER A 902 6.86 -6.82 23.66
N PHE A 903 7.77 -6.35 22.81
CA PHE A 903 8.45 -5.05 22.92
C PHE A 903 7.86 -4.02 21.95
N VAL A 904 6.69 -4.32 21.38
CA VAL A 904 6.00 -3.48 20.40
C VAL A 904 4.70 -2.94 21.01
N VAL A 905 4.60 -1.62 21.15
CA VAL A 905 3.45 -0.93 21.73
C VAL A 905 2.16 -1.31 21.00
N GLY A 906 1.16 -1.76 21.76
CA GLY A 906 -0.15 -2.15 21.21
C GLY A 906 -0.18 -3.47 20.42
N PHE A 907 0.93 -4.21 20.30
CA PHE A 907 0.93 -5.56 19.72
C PHE A 907 1.11 -6.63 20.80
N LYS A 908 0.18 -7.60 20.83
CA LYS A 908 0.24 -8.82 21.64
C LYS A 908 -0.09 -10.02 20.75
N PRO A 909 0.75 -11.07 20.67
CA PRO A 909 0.48 -12.22 19.80
C PRO A 909 -0.55 -13.19 20.39
N THR A 910 -0.69 -13.26 21.72
CA THR A 910 -1.83 -13.92 22.40
C THR A 910 -2.28 -13.11 23.62
N ALA A 911 -3.45 -13.41 24.17
CA ALA A 911 -3.97 -12.75 25.38
C ALA A 911 -3.06 -12.94 26.62
N GLY A 912 -2.25 -14.00 26.66
CA GLY A 912 -1.28 -14.26 27.73
C GLY A 912 0.03 -13.47 27.62
N HIS A 913 0.18 -12.62 26.60
CA HIS A 913 1.38 -11.80 26.41
C HIS A 913 1.22 -10.39 26.98
N SER A 914 2.33 -9.84 27.46
CA SER A 914 2.48 -8.42 27.76
C SER A 914 2.92 -7.62 26.53
N SER A 915 2.70 -6.31 26.55
CA SER A 915 3.18 -5.34 25.56
C SER A 915 3.42 -4.01 26.28
N PRO A 916 4.31 -3.13 25.82
CA PRO A 916 4.55 -1.86 26.48
C PRO A 916 3.26 -1.01 26.45
N GLN A 917 2.93 -0.40 27.59
CA GLN A 917 1.79 0.48 27.78
C GLN A 917 2.24 1.90 28.13
N SER A 918 3.46 2.08 28.64
CA SER A 918 4.02 3.36 29.07
C SER A 918 5.41 3.63 28.45
N PRO A 919 5.50 3.73 27.10
CA PRO A 919 6.72 4.19 26.44
C PRO A 919 7.10 5.61 26.90
N HIS A 920 8.39 5.90 26.96
CA HIS A 920 8.92 7.24 27.20
C HIS A 920 8.62 8.11 25.98
N HIS A 921 7.44 8.72 25.93
CA HIS A 921 7.05 9.60 24.83
C HIS A 921 6.07 10.66 25.33
N ARG A 922 6.47 11.94 25.18
CA ARG A 922 5.74 13.13 25.64
C ARG A 922 4.26 13.10 25.25
N SER A 923 3.96 13.23 23.95
CA SER A 923 2.56 13.29 23.49
C SER A 923 1.75 12.01 23.75
N ALA A 924 2.35 10.82 23.76
CA ALA A 924 1.66 9.57 24.10
C ALA A 924 1.20 9.53 25.58
N SER A 925 1.99 10.12 26.49
CA SER A 925 1.66 10.29 27.91
C SER A 925 0.51 11.28 28.18
N CYS A 926 0.07 12.00 27.15
CA CYS A 926 -1.01 12.96 27.22
C CYS A 926 -2.36 12.34 26.83
N SER A 927 -3.45 12.88 27.37
CA SER A 927 -4.82 12.51 26.96
C SER A 927 -5.08 12.87 25.49
N PRO A 928 -5.86 12.08 24.73
CA PRO A 928 -6.33 12.50 23.40
C PRO A 928 -7.25 13.74 23.45
N ASN A 929 -7.82 14.07 24.62
CA ASN A 929 -8.52 15.34 24.83
C ASN A 929 -7.53 16.46 25.18
N TYR A 930 -7.41 17.45 24.29
CA TYR A 930 -6.46 18.56 24.42
C TYR A 930 -6.81 19.57 25.52
N ALA A 931 -8.07 19.59 25.98
CA ALA A 931 -8.50 20.41 27.12
C ALA A 931 -7.97 19.88 28.47
N ILE A 932 -7.43 18.65 28.50
CA ILE A 932 -6.74 18.10 29.66
C ILE A 932 -5.26 18.47 29.54
N THR A 933 -4.74 19.23 30.51
CA THR A 933 -3.33 19.60 30.65
C THR A 933 -2.41 18.39 30.50
N CYS A 934 -1.24 18.60 29.90
CA CYS A 934 -0.17 17.62 29.89
C CYS A 934 1.13 18.33 30.26
N ASP A 935 1.75 17.92 31.37
CA ASP A 935 2.94 18.54 31.94
C ASP A 935 3.86 17.47 32.57
N TRP A 936 4.87 17.87 33.36
CA TRP A 936 5.81 16.97 34.03
C TRP A 936 5.17 15.92 34.96
N ASN A 937 3.93 16.10 35.40
CA ASN A 937 3.18 15.07 36.10
C ASN A 937 2.84 13.89 35.18
N ASN A 938 2.67 14.10 33.87
CA ASN A 938 2.40 13.04 32.89
C ASN A 938 3.61 12.13 32.62
N LEU A 939 4.85 12.60 32.79
CA LEU A 939 6.04 11.74 32.81
C LEU A 939 5.94 10.70 33.94
N ASN A 940 5.50 11.15 35.12
CA ASN A 940 5.48 10.37 36.36
C ASN A 940 4.12 9.72 36.66
N ALA A 941 3.12 9.91 35.80
CA ALA A 941 1.75 9.43 36.02
C ALA A 941 1.66 7.90 35.97
N ALA A 942 1.13 7.31 37.05
CA ALA A 942 0.97 5.88 37.20
C ALA A 942 0.00 5.27 36.17
N GLY A 943 0.31 4.05 35.71
CA GLY A 943 -0.48 3.34 34.71
C GLY A 943 -0.14 3.68 33.26
N PRO A 944 -0.90 3.14 32.29
CA PRO A 944 -0.66 3.29 30.85
C PRO A 944 -0.58 4.74 30.35
N SER A 945 0.12 4.93 29.23
CA SER A 945 0.05 6.15 28.43
C SER A 945 -1.38 6.29 27.84
N PRO A 946 -2.09 7.41 28.07
CA PRO A 946 -3.50 7.56 27.65
C PRO A 946 -3.71 7.50 26.12
N SER A 947 -2.67 7.83 25.34
CA SER A 947 -2.68 7.75 23.88
C SER A 947 -1.75 6.63 23.43
N VAL A 948 -2.31 5.56 22.84
CA VAL A 948 -1.52 4.37 22.48
C VAL A 948 -0.69 4.62 21.22
N LEU A 949 0.63 4.57 21.37
CA LEU A 949 1.63 4.72 20.30
C LEU A 949 1.80 3.41 19.49
N VAL A 950 0.71 2.94 18.87
CA VAL A 950 0.65 1.62 18.23
C VAL A 950 1.80 1.42 17.23
N GLY A 951 2.52 0.31 17.36
CA GLY A 951 3.57 -0.11 16.42
C GLY A 951 4.98 0.35 16.74
N ALA A 952 5.19 1.20 17.75
CA ALA A 952 6.54 1.58 18.20
C ALA A 952 7.26 0.41 18.88
N LEU A 953 8.52 0.17 18.51
CA LEU A 953 9.44 -0.76 19.17
C LEU A 953 10.18 -0.02 20.29
N VAL A 954 10.05 -0.49 21.54
CA VAL A 954 10.77 0.11 22.67
C VAL A 954 12.23 -0.37 22.72
N GLY A 955 13.08 0.37 23.44
CA GLY A 955 14.51 0.08 23.59
C GLY A 955 14.86 -1.36 23.99
N GLY A 956 14.02 -1.99 24.82
CA GLY A 956 14.05 -3.43 25.06
C GLY A 956 14.55 -3.84 26.45
N PRO A 957 14.96 -5.10 26.64
CA PRO A 957 15.36 -5.63 27.94
C PRO A 957 16.81 -5.31 28.31
N GLY A 958 17.13 -5.49 29.59
CA GLY A 958 18.50 -5.72 30.04
C GLY A 958 19.06 -7.05 29.53
N GLN A 959 20.37 -7.25 29.70
CA GLN A 959 21.09 -8.45 29.26
C GLN A 959 20.58 -9.75 29.91
N ASP A 960 19.85 -9.64 31.01
CA ASP A 960 19.23 -10.68 31.83
C ASP A 960 17.73 -10.89 31.52
N ASP A 961 17.25 -10.44 30.35
CA ASP A 961 15.82 -10.30 30.02
C ASP A 961 15.05 -9.38 31.00
N SER A 962 15.71 -8.51 31.79
CA SER A 962 15.01 -7.57 32.68
C SER A 962 14.30 -6.46 31.91
N TYR A 963 12.99 -6.48 31.91
CA TYR A 963 12.15 -5.40 31.40
C TYR A 963 11.11 -4.98 32.43
N ALA A 964 10.86 -3.67 32.50
CA ALA A 964 9.83 -3.03 33.29
C ALA A 964 9.21 -1.93 32.42
N ASP A 965 7.88 -1.90 32.33
CA ASP A 965 7.12 -0.92 31.54
C ASP A 965 6.97 0.37 32.36
N SER A 966 7.92 1.29 32.17
CA SER A 966 8.09 2.49 33.00
C SER A 966 8.41 3.70 32.11
N ARG A 967 7.54 4.70 32.15
CA ARG A 967 7.69 5.94 31.38
C ARG A 967 8.94 6.75 31.77
N GLY A 968 9.48 6.55 32.98
CA GLY A 968 10.73 7.17 33.41
C GLY A 968 12.00 6.45 32.93
N ASP A 969 11.90 5.20 32.45
CA ASP A 969 13.04 4.43 31.95
C ASP A 969 13.24 4.70 30.44
N TYR A 970 13.91 5.81 30.14
CA TYR A 970 14.33 6.19 28.78
C TYR A 970 15.40 5.26 28.18
N VAL A 971 15.88 4.24 28.88
CA VAL A 971 16.83 3.26 28.31
C VAL A 971 16.06 2.09 27.69
N LYS A 972 15.03 1.61 28.39
CA LYS A 972 14.24 0.43 28.00
C LYS A 972 12.90 0.76 27.32
N ASN A 973 12.33 1.93 27.60
CA ASN A 973 11.00 2.35 27.11
C ASN A 973 11.01 3.52 26.12
N GLU A 974 12.18 4.05 25.77
CA GLU A 974 12.34 5.01 24.67
C GLU A 974 11.98 4.38 23.31
N VAL A 975 11.53 5.22 22.38
CA VAL A 975 10.96 4.86 21.08
C VAL A 975 11.41 5.87 20.03
N ALA A 976 12.14 5.45 19.00
CA ALA A 976 12.73 6.38 18.01
C ALA A 976 12.55 5.95 16.55
N VAL A 977 12.67 6.91 15.63
CA VAL A 977 12.56 6.69 14.18
C VAL A 977 13.55 5.64 13.66
N ASP A 978 14.76 5.56 14.22
CA ASP A 978 15.75 4.53 13.86
C ASP A 978 15.44 3.17 14.49
N TYR A 979 14.80 3.12 15.67
CA TYR A 979 14.41 1.87 16.33
C TYR A 979 13.45 1.05 15.47
N ASN A 980 12.47 1.73 14.86
CA ASN A 980 11.53 1.09 13.95
C ASN A 980 12.10 0.83 12.55
N ALA A 981 13.24 1.42 12.15
CA ALA A 981 13.63 1.47 10.73
C ALA A 981 14.06 0.11 10.18
N GLY A 982 15.14 -0.46 10.74
CA GLY A 982 15.58 -1.80 10.36
C GLY A 982 14.60 -2.89 10.79
N TYR A 983 13.88 -2.68 11.89
CA TYR A 983 12.77 -3.53 12.31
C TYR A 983 11.66 -3.65 11.26
N THR A 984 11.23 -2.55 10.64
CA THR A 984 10.23 -2.55 9.55
C THR A 984 10.77 -3.26 8.31
N GLY A 985 12.05 -3.07 7.98
CA GLY A 985 12.73 -3.82 6.93
C GLY A 985 12.78 -5.33 7.21
N ALA A 986 13.09 -5.75 8.44
CA ALA A 986 13.14 -7.15 8.85
C ALA A 986 11.74 -7.80 8.84
N LEU A 987 10.69 -7.08 9.26
CA LEU A 987 9.31 -7.52 9.12
C LEU A 987 8.91 -7.76 7.66
N ALA A 988 9.35 -6.89 6.73
CA ALA A 988 9.10 -7.07 5.30
C ALA A 988 9.85 -8.29 4.73
N GLY A 989 11.13 -8.49 5.10
CA GLY A 989 11.89 -9.67 4.70
C GLY A 989 11.32 -10.98 5.24
N LEU A 990 10.85 -11.01 6.49
CA LEU A 990 10.16 -12.17 7.06
C LEU A 990 8.78 -12.40 6.43
N THR A 991 8.08 -11.34 6.03
CA THR A 991 6.82 -11.42 5.28
C THR A 991 7.04 -12.04 3.89
N ALA A 992 8.04 -11.57 3.15
CA ALA A 992 8.44 -12.16 1.86
C ALA A 992 8.84 -13.65 2.00
N LEU A 993 9.60 -13.98 3.05
CA LEU A 993 10.00 -15.35 3.35
C LEU A 993 8.79 -16.26 3.64
N ASP A 994 7.85 -15.82 4.48
CA ASP A 994 6.63 -16.56 4.76
C ASP A 994 5.73 -16.72 3.52
N GLN A 995 5.68 -15.71 2.63
CA GLN A 995 4.94 -15.80 1.37
C GLN A 995 5.57 -16.85 0.43
N ALA A 996 6.90 -16.87 0.29
CA ALA A 996 7.61 -17.85 -0.53
C ALA A 996 7.54 -19.29 0.03
N LEU A 997 7.49 -19.43 1.36
CA LEU A 997 7.28 -20.72 2.04
C LEU A 997 5.85 -21.23 1.85
N ARG A 998 4.85 -20.35 2.00
CA ARG A 998 3.43 -20.69 1.76
C ARG A 998 3.15 -21.06 0.31
N SER A 999 3.69 -20.34 -0.67
CA SER A 999 3.50 -20.64 -2.10
C SER A 999 4.13 -21.96 -2.53
N THR A 1000 5.20 -22.40 -1.84
CA THR A 1000 5.82 -23.72 -2.05
C THR A 1000 5.22 -24.81 -1.16
N GLY A 1001 4.27 -24.49 -0.26
CA GLY A 1001 3.70 -25.43 0.71
C GLY A 1001 4.74 -26.03 1.65
N CYS A 1002 5.70 -25.22 2.09
CA CYS A 1002 6.85 -25.59 2.92
C CYS A 1002 6.91 -24.71 4.19
N ASN A 1003 7.68 -25.14 5.20
CA ASN A 1003 7.88 -24.40 6.45
C ASN A 1003 9.37 -24.17 6.71
N LEU A 1004 9.71 -23.08 7.41
CA LEU A 1004 11.10 -22.79 7.78
C LEU A 1004 11.54 -23.65 8.98
N ALA A 1005 12.31 -24.71 8.71
CA ALA A 1005 12.96 -25.49 9.75
C ALA A 1005 14.13 -24.71 10.36
N CYS A 1006 13.94 -24.15 11.57
CA CYS A 1006 14.99 -23.41 12.28
C CYS A 1006 15.73 -24.21 13.35
N THR A 1007 15.25 -25.40 13.67
CA THR A 1007 16.06 -26.45 14.29
C THR A 1007 16.53 -27.40 13.19
N ASN A 1008 17.77 -27.89 13.28
CA ASN A 1008 18.16 -29.13 12.60
C ASN A 1008 17.54 -30.31 13.38
N ALA A 1009 16.21 -30.39 13.39
CA ALA A 1009 15.50 -31.58 13.85
C ALA A 1009 15.85 -32.72 12.90
N LEU A 1010 16.78 -33.58 13.33
CA LEU A 1010 17.13 -34.80 12.63
C LEU A 1010 15.85 -35.61 12.38
N ILE A 1011 15.63 -36.05 11.14
CA ILE A 1011 14.43 -36.81 10.80
C ILE A 1011 14.66 -38.27 11.19
N THR A 1012 14.65 -38.52 12.50
CA THR A 1012 14.88 -39.80 13.18
C THR A 1012 13.63 -40.67 13.29
N ALA A 1013 12.61 -40.42 12.44
CA ALA A 1013 11.38 -41.19 12.40
C ALA A 1013 11.03 -41.61 10.97
N GLN A 1014 10.81 -42.91 10.75
CA GLN A 1014 10.62 -43.50 9.41
C GLN A 1014 9.48 -42.83 8.62
N GLY A 1015 8.34 -42.58 9.28
CA GLY A 1015 7.19 -41.92 8.65
C GLY A 1015 7.47 -40.47 8.24
N ALA A 1016 8.34 -39.76 8.96
CA ALA A 1016 8.73 -38.39 8.63
C ALA A 1016 9.69 -38.33 7.44
N CYS A 1017 10.62 -39.30 7.28
CA CYS A 1017 11.43 -39.42 6.06
C CYS A 1017 10.53 -39.65 4.82
N ARG A 1018 9.58 -40.60 4.91
CA ARG A 1018 8.61 -40.87 3.84
C ARG A 1018 7.77 -39.64 3.49
N SER A 1019 7.30 -38.90 4.49
CA SER A 1019 6.50 -37.69 4.28
C SER A 1019 7.29 -36.53 3.66
N CYS A 1020 8.57 -36.34 4.07
CA CYS A 1020 9.50 -35.40 3.41
C CYS A 1020 9.60 -35.70 1.90
N VAL A 1021 9.92 -36.94 1.56
CA VAL A 1021 10.18 -37.35 0.18
C VAL A 1021 8.90 -37.35 -0.68
N ALA A 1022 7.76 -37.81 -0.14
CA ALA A 1022 6.49 -37.73 -0.85
C ALA A 1022 6.08 -36.27 -1.15
N THR A 1023 6.40 -35.34 -0.24
CA THR A 1023 6.10 -33.90 -0.39
C THR A 1023 7.03 -33.20 -1.39
N LEU A 1024 8.29 -33.62 -1.52
CA LEU A 1024 9.18 -33.10 -2.58
C LEU A 1024 8.83 -33.71 -3.95
N THR A 1025 8.58 -35.01 -3.99
CA THR A 1025 8.28 -35.74 -5.25
C THR A 1025 6.98 -35.24 -5.89
N SER A 1026 5.92 -34.99 -5.10
CA SER A 1026 4.65 -34.44 -5.61
C SER A 1026 4.76 -32.99 -6.10
N LYS A 1027 5.85 -32.29 -5.79
CA LYS A 1027 6.19 -30.94 -6.26
C LYS A 1027 7.27 -30.92 -7.35
N GLY A 1028 7.68 -32.10 -7.85
CA GLY A 1028 8.73 -32.22 -8.88
C GLY A 1028 10.13 -31.81 -8.41
N GLN A 1029 10.39 -31.81 -7.10
CA GLN A 1029 11.69 -31.43 -6.54
C GLN A 1029 12.52 -32.66 -6.13
N ASP A 1030 13.84 -32.48 -6.13
CA ASP A 1030 14.82 -33.55 -5.90
C ASP A 1030 14.71 -34.16 -4.48
N PRO A 1031 14.35 -35.46 -4.34
CA PRO A 1031 14.31 -36.16 -3.06
C PRO A 1031 15.64 -36.15 -2.28
N TRP A 1032 16.78 -36.00 -2.95
CA TRP A 1032 18.09 -35.94 -2.29
C TRP A 1032 18.23 -34.74 -1.33
N GLN A 1033 17.35 -33.73 -1.43
CA GLN A 1033 17.30 -32.61 -0.47
C GLN A 1033 16.79 -33.02 0.92
N CYS A 1034 16.11 -34.17 1.06
CA CYS A 1034 15.83 -34.80 2.37
C CYS A 1034 17.09 -35.46 3.01
N HIS A 1035 18.31 -34.99 2.69
CA HIS A 1035 19.59 -35.60 3.08
C HIS A 1035 19.81 -35.73 4.60
N SER A 1036 19.10 -34.92 5.40
CA SER A 1036 19.03 -35.00 6.87
C SER A 1036 18.27 -36.22 7.40
N CYS A 1037 17.70 -37.07 6.53
CA CYS A 1037 16.94 -38.27 6.92
C CYS A 1037 17.77 -39.54 7.11
N GLY A 1038 19.07 -39.59 6.79
CA GLY A 1038 19.88 -40.77 7.15
C GLY A 1038 21.28 -40.97 6.56
N THR A 1039 21.66 -40.33 5.45
CA THR A 1039 22.92 -40.67 4.74
C THR A 1039 24.19 -40.22 5.48
N LYS A 1040 24.16 -39.08 6.16
CA LYS A 1040 25.34 -38.54 6.90
C LYS A 1040 25.52 -39.09 8.33
N GLY A 1041 25.04 -40.30 8.61
CA GLY A 1041 25.40 -41.05 9.81
C GLY A 1041 24.78 -40.57 11.15
N TYR A 1042 23.77 -39.69 11.10
CA TYR A 1042 23.11 -39.13 12.29
C TYR A 1042 21.99 -40.00 12.88
N THR A 1043 21.80 -41.22 12.38
CA THR A 1043 20.95 -42.25 13.02
C THR A 1043 21.56 -43.63 12.79
N SER A 1044 21.49 -44.49 13.82
CA SER A 1044 21.88 -45.91 13.76
C SER A 1044 20.71 -46.84 13.44
N ASP A 1045 19.49 -46.32 13.29
CA ASP A 1045 18.29 -47.12 13.01
C ASP A 1045 18.31 -47.65 11.56
N ALA A 1046 18.55 -48.96 11.43
CA ALA A 1046 18.57 -49.65 10.15
C ALA A 1046 17.22 -49.59 9.42
N THR A 1047 16.09 -49.57 10.13
CA THR A 1047 14.73 -49.49 9.56
C THR A 1047 14.47 -48.15 8.87
N ILE A 1048 15.06 -47.07 9.40
CA ILE A 1048 15.01 -45.73 8.83
C ILE A 1048 15.97 -45.61 7.66
N GLN A 1049 17.22 -46.05 7.84
CA GLN A 1049 18.22 -46.10 6.75
C GLN A 1049 17.68 -46.88 5.55
N THR A 1050 17.20 -48.12 5.75
CA THR A 1050 16.61 -48.95 4.68
C THR A 1050 15.38 -48.30 4.05
N ALA A 1051 14.51 -47.61 4.79
CA ALA A 1051 13.37 -46.92 4.19
C ALA A 1051 13.81 -45.77 3.27
N CYS A 1052 14.70 -44.89 3.75
CA CYS A 1052 15.17 -43.77 2.94
C CYS A 1052 16.05 -44.25 1.75
N PHE A 1053 16.74 -45.40 1.86
CA PHE A 1053 17.49 -45.98 0.73
C PHE A 1053 16.59 -46.68 -0.30
N THR A 1054 15.62 -47.49 0.13
CA THR A 1054 14.78 -48.33 -0.77
C THR A 1054 13.54 -47.62 -1.32
N GLN A 1055 13.10 -46.52 -0.71
CA GLN A 1055 11.86 -45.82 -1.09
C GLN A 1055 12.09 -44.39 -1.58
N CYS A 1056 13.32 -43.88 -1.52
CA CYS A 1056 13.61 -42.47 -1.83
C CYS A 1056 14.79 -42.26 -2.81
N VAL A 1057 15.48 -43.33 -3.23
CA VAL A 1057 16.45 -43.30 -4.32
C VAL A 1057 15.80 -43.90 -5.58
N PRO A 1058 15.53 -43.12 -6.64
CA PRO A 1058 14.96 -43.66 -7.88
C PRO A 1058 15.96 -44.57 -8.61
N SER A 1059 15.48 -45.71 -9.12
CA SER A 1059 16.31 -46.73 -9.79
C SER A 1059 17.01 -46.28 -11.08
N ALA A 1060 16.67 -45.10 -11.63
CA ALA A 1060 17.18 -44.60 -12.90
C ALA A 1060 18.39 -43.63 -12.78
N VAL A 1061 18.87 -43.29 -11.58
CA VAL A 1061 19.87 -42.20 -11.38
C VAL A 1061 21.33 -42.70 -11.57
N ALA A 1062 21.66 -43.08 -12.80
CA ALA A 1062 22.90 -43.78 -13.18
C ALA A 1062 24.23 -43.07 -12.83
N LYS A 1063 24.24 -41.79 -12.46
CA LYS A 1063 25.45 -41.05 -12.05
C LYS A 1063 25.64 -40.89 -10.53
N GLY A 1064 24.61 -41.13 -9.71
CA GLY A 1064 24.70 -41.00 -8.25
C GLY A 1064 24.86 -42.34 -7.52
N ILE A 1065 24.31 -43.42 -8.08
CA ILE A 1065 24.19 -44.72 -7.42
C ILE A 1065 25.56 -45.32 -7.06
N ALA A 1066 26.56 -45.22 -7.94
CA ALA A 1066 27.90 -45.78 -7.67
C ALA A 1066 28.58 -45.18 -6.42
N TRP A 1067 28.51 -43.86 -6.24
CA TRP A 1067 29.02 -43.20 -5.03
C TRP A 1067 28.16 -43.53 -3.79
N ALA A 1068 26.84 -43.59 -3.94
CA ALA A 1068 25.94 -43.92 -2.83
C ALA A 1068 26.09 -45.38 -2.33
N CYS A 1069 26.29 -46.35 -3.23
CA CYS A 1069 26.64 -47.71 -2.85
C CYS A 1069 28.04 -47.77 -2.21
N ALA A 1070 29.01 -47.00 -2.70
CA ALA A 1070 30.37 -46.95 -2.14
C ALA A 1070 30.37 -46.42 -0.68
N ASP A 1071 29.82 -45.22 -0.44
CA ASP A 1071 29.69 -44.60 0.90
C ASP A 1071 28.95 -45.53 1.91
N TYR A 1072 27.98 -46.30 1.42
CA TYR A 1072 27.23 -47.27 2.22
C TYR A 1072 28.04 -48.52 2.59
N CYS A 1073 28.85 -49.03 1.66
CA CYS A 1073 29.61 -50.28 1.84
C CYS A 1073 31.02 -50.09 2.42
N GLU A 1074 31.54 -48.85 2.47
CA GLU A 1074 32.91 -48.56 2.91
C GLU A 1074 33.13 -48.48 4.43
N LYS A 1075 32.06 -48.46 5.24
CA LYS A 1075 32.18 -48.37 6.71
C LYS A 1075 32.13 -49.75 7.35
N PRO A 1076 33.22 -50.25 7.97
CA PRO A 1076 33.26 -51.60 8.56
C PRO A 1076 32.13 -51.84 9.58
N ALA A 1077 31.79 -50.84 10.39
CA ALA A 1077 30.72 -50.93 11.39
C ALA A 1077 29.29 -51.14 10.81
N VAL A 1078 29.10 -50.98 9.49
CA VAL A 1078 27.80 -51.18 8.81
C VAL A 1078 27.69 -52.58 8.21
N VAL A 1079 28.81 -53.16 7.75
CA VAL A 1079 28.85 -54.41 6.95
C VAL A 1079 29.45 -55.61 7.71
N ALA A 1080 30.25 -55.38 8.76
CA ALA A 1080 31.05 -56.42 9.41
C ALA A 1080 30.22 -57.61 9.94
N GLY A 1081 30.31 -58.74 9.24
CA GLY A 1081 29.73 -60.04 9.63
C GLY A 1081 28.30 -60.30 9.16
N ASP A 1082 27.56 -59.29 8.69
CA ASP A 1082 26.17 -59.46 8.22
C ASP A 1082 26.14 -59.83 6.73
N MET A 1083 26.05 -61.14 6.45
CA MET A 1083 25.96 -61.68 5.09
C MET A 1083 24.75 -61.13 4.29
N THR A 1084 23.68 -60.70 4.97
CA THR A 1084 22.51 -60.08 4.34
C THR A 1084 22.87 -58.71 3.76
N ARG A 1085 23.63 -57.91 4.52
CA ARG A 1085 24.12 -56.59 4.08
C ARG A 1085 25.20 -56.70 3.01
N VAL A 1086 26.06 -57.71 3.09
CA VAL A 1086 27.02 -58.02 2.01
C VAL A 1086 26.26 -58.30 0.71
N ALA A 1087 25.18 -59.10 0.74
CA ALA A 1087 24.35 -59.36 -0.44
C ALA A 1087 23.59 -58.10 -0.94
N GLN A 1088 23.13 -57.23 -0.04
CA GLN A 1088 22.49 -55.95 -0.41
C GLN A 1088 23.49 -54.96 -1.05
N CYS A 1089 24.68 -54.81 -0.47
CA CYS A 1089 25.81 -54.07 -1.06
C CYS A 1089 26.14 -54.59 -2.47
N PHE A 1090 26.26 -55.91 -2.61
CA PHE A 1090 26.54 -56.55 -3.91
C PHE A 1090 25.45 -56.28 -4.95
N SER A 1091 24.16 -56.37 -4.57
CA SER A 1091 23.02 -56.08 -5.44
C SER A 1091 22.94 -54.60 -5.85
N CYS A 1092 23.33 -53.67 -4.97
CA CYS A 1092 23.44 -52.23 -5.26
C CYS A 1092 24.43 -51.95 -6.41
N VAL A 1093 25.60 -52.61 -6.35
CA VAL A 1093 26.70 -52.42 -7.31
C VAL A 1093 26.49 -53.17 -8.62
N THR A 1094 25.93 -54.38 -8.59
CA THR A 1094 25.70 -55.17 -9.83
C THR A 1094 24.42 -54.77 -10.56
N GLY A 1095 23.34 -54.48 -9.83
CA GLY A 1095 22.04 -54.09 -10.41
C GLY A 1095 22.04 -52.72 -11.12
N SER A 1096 23.10 -51.93 -10.96
CA SER A 1096 23.29 -50.62 -11.60
C SER A 1096 24.11 -50.65 -12.90
N GLY A 1097 24.52 -51.83 -13.38
CA GLY A 1097 25.21 -52.00 -14.66
C GLY A 1097 26.67 -51.51 -14.67
N ALA A 1098 27.31 -51.42 -13.50
CA ALA A 1098 28.70 -50.99 -13.37
C ALA A 1098 29.66 -51.95 -14.10
N THR A 1099 30.49 -51.42 -14.99
CA THR A 1099 31.48 -52.20 -15.75
C THR A 1099 32.77 -52.44 -14.96
N SER A 1100 33.60 -53.38 -15.44
CA SER A 1100 34.77 -53.94 -14.76
C SER A 1100 35.93 -52.99 -14.45
N ALA A 1101 35.80 -51.68 -14.74
CA ALA A 1101 36.75 -50.67 -14.28
C ALA A 1101 36.70 -50.43 -12.76
N ASN A 1102 35.60 -50.79 -12.09
CA ASN A 1102 35.33 -50.39 -10.70
C ASN A 1102 35.84 -51.39 -9.64
N VAL A 1103 37.12 -51.78 -9.73
CA VAL A 1103 37.78 -52.78 -8.87
C VAL A 1103 37.73 -52.43 -7.36
N TRP A 1104 37.55 -51.15 -7.04
CA TRP A 1104 37.44 -50.60 -5.67
C TRP A 1104 36.46 -51.35 -4.76
N GLY A 1105 35.29 -51.74 -5.27
CA GLY A 1105 34.28 -52.46 -4.48
C GLY A 1105 34.76 -53.81 -3.94
N CYS A 1106 35.64 -54.49 -4.67
CA CYS A 1106 36.22 -55.77 -4.25
C CYS A 1106 37.27 -55.58 -3.14
N GLU A 1107 38.17 -54.61 -3.31
CA GLU A 1107 39.15 -54.30 -2.26
C GLU A 1107 38.45 -53.90 -0.95
N ASN A 1108 37.39 -53.09 -1.02
CA ASN A 1108 36.67 -52.65 0.16
C ASN A 1108 35.83 -53.80 0.79
N CYS A 1109 35.27 -54.74 0.00
CA CYS A 1109 34.69 -56.00 0.49
C CYS A 1109 35.71 -56.79 1.34
N GLN A 1110 36.94 -56.96 0.83
CA GLN A 1110 37.98 -57.72 1.53
C GLN A 1110 38.59 -56.97 2.73
N LYS A 1111 38.73 -55.64 2.67
CA LYS A 1111 39.23 -54.81 3.79
C LYS A 1111 38.22 -54.72 4.95
N ALA A 1112 36.91 -54.72 4.66
CA ALA A 1112 35.87 -54.58 5.69
C ALA A 1112 35.43 -55.90 6.34
N THR A 1113 35.81 -57.08 5.81
CA THR A 1113 35.31 -58.38 6.28
C THR A 1113 36.29 -59.12 7.19
N SER A 1114 35.99 -59.15 8.50
CA SER A 1114 36.85 -59.77 9.51
C SER A 1114 36.95 -61.29 9.41
N THR A 1115 35.91 -61.99 8.96
CA THR A 1115 35.84 -63.48 8.99
C THR A 1115 36.30 -64.13 7.68
N THR A 1116 36.87 -65.34 7.78
CA THR A 1116 37.34 -66.13 6.63
C THR A 1116 36.19 -66.51 5.69
N ALA A 1117 35.01 -66.84 6.23
CA ALA A 1117 33.83 -67.18 5.42
C ALA A 1117 33.34 -65.99 4.58
N ALA A 1118 33.29 -64.78 5.14
CA ALA A 1118 32.90 -63.58 4.40
C ALA A 1118 33.93 -63.22 3.32
N ARG A 1119 35.24 -63.36 3.61
CA ARG A 1119 36.31 -63.16 2.62
C ARG A 1119 36.31 -64.20 1.50
N SER A 1120 36.02 -65.47 1.82
CA SER A 1120 35.83 -66.53 0.82
C SER A 1120 34.62 -66.21 -0.08
N ALA A 1121 33.50 -65.75 0.50
CA ALA A 1121 32.32 -65.31 -0.26
C ALA A 1121 32.58 -64.09 -1.17
N CYS A 1122 33.31 -63.04 -0.71
CA CYS A 1122 33.77 -61.96 -1.59
C CYS A 1122 34.60 -62.54 -2.77
N SER A 1123 35.46 -63.54 -2.51
CA SER A 1123 36.43 -64.05 -3.49
C SER A 1123 35.84 -65.01 -4.53
N SER A 1124 34.98 -65.95 -4.13
CA SER A 1124 34.33 -66.89 -5.08
C SER A 1124 33.43 -66.20 -6.09
N CYS A 1125 32.86 -65.03 -5.74
CA CYS A 1125 32.00 -64.26 -6.64
C CYS A 1125 32.79 -63.43 -7.68
N VAL A 1126 34.05 -63.08 -7.37
CA VAL A 1126 34.97 -62.43 -8.30
C VAL A 1126 35.42 -63.39 -9.40
N GLY A 1127 35.78 -64.62 -9.02
CA GLY A 1127 36.24 -65.66 -9.95
C GLY A 1127 35.20 -66.13 -10.97
N SER A 1128 33.92 -65.81 -10.79
CA SER A 1128 32.84 -66.17 -11.72
C SER A 1128 32.44 -65.06 -12.71
N ASN A 1129 32.95 -63.83 -12.54
CA ASN A 1129 32.51 -62.67 -13.34
C ASN A 1129 33.64 -61.77 -13.88
N LEU A 1130 34.91 -62.16 -13.72
CA LEU A 1130 36.06 -61.45 -14.30
C LEU A 1130 36.98 -62.37 -15.12
N ARG A 1131 37.96 -61.73 -15.78
CA ARG A 1131 39.08 -62.36 -16.51
C ARG A 1131 40.04 -63.09 -15.54
N PRO A 1132 41.10 -63.76 -16.04
CA PRO A 1132 41.95 -64.63 -15.22
C PRO A 1132 42.47 -63.97 -13.92
N PRO A 1133 42.76 -64.76 -12.86
CA PRO A 1133 43.16 -64.25 -11.54
C PRO A 1133 44.40 -63.33 -11.50
N SER A 1134 45.14 -63.22 -12.61
CA SER A 1134 46.20 -62.22 -12.82
C SER A 1134 45.73 -60.78 -12.63
N ASP A 1135 44.48 -60.49 -12.95
CA ASP A 1135 43.97 -59.12 -13.11
C ASP A 1135 43.58 -58.48 -11.76
N CYS A 1136 43.72 -59.22 -10.65
CA CYS A 1136 43.50 -58.73 -9.28
C CYS A 1136 44.85 -58.48 -8.57
N ALA A 1137 45.19 -57.21 -8.38
CA ALA A 1137 46.50 -56.80 -7.81
C ALA A 1137 46.79 -57.38 -6.41
N THR A 1138 45.77 -57.68 -5.61
CA THR A 1138 45.93 -58.32 -4.29
C THR A 1138 46.28 -59.81 -4.40
N CYS A 1139 45.79 -60.50 -5.44
CA CYS A 1139 46.07 -61.92 -5.69
C CYS A 1139 47.50 -62.13 -6.22
N ALA A 1140 47.98 -61.23 -7.09
CA ALA A 1140 49.35 -61.26 -7.62
C ALA A 1140 50.43 -61.22 -6.52
N ASN A 1141 50.14 -60.58 -5.37
CA ASN A 1141 51.06 -60.45 -4.25
C ASN A 1141 50.94 -61.57 -3.19
N SER A 1142 50.05 -62.55 -3.35
CA SER A 1142 49.74 -63.56 -2.32
C SER A 1142 49.83 -65.04 -2.75
N GLY A 1143 50.13 -65.32 -4.02
CA GLY A 1143 50.81 -66.56 -4.44
C GLY A 1143 49.97 -67.83 -4.63
N SER A 1144 48.72 -67.90 -4.16
CA SER A 1144 47.78 -68.98 -4.52
C SER A 1144 46.32 -68.57 -4.32
N CYS A 1145 45.47 -68.86 -5.30
CA CYS A 1145 44.03 -68.59 -5.25
C CYS A 1145 43.16 -69.87 -5.15
N THR A 1146 43.76 -71.05 -4.91
CA THR A 1146 43.04 -72.34 -4.92
C THR A 1146 42.96 -73.03 -3.56
N THR A 1147 43.45 -72.42 -2.48
CA THR A 1147 43.51 -73.05 -1.14
C THR A 1147 43.15 -72.12 0.02
N ARG A 1148 41.85 -71.80 0.18
CA ARG A 1148 41.12 -71.77 1.47
C ARG A 1148 39.63 -71.51 1.35
#